data_AF-A0A225DX57-F1
#
_entry.id   AF-A0A225DX57-F1
#
_cell.length_a   1.000
_cell.length_b   1.000
_cell.length_c   1.000
_cell.angle_alpha   90.00
_cell.angle_beta   90.00
_cell.angle_gamma   90.00
#
_symmetry.space_group_name_H-M   'P 1'
#
loop_
_entity.id
_entity.type
_entity.pdbx_description
1 polymer ?
#
loop_
_entity_poly.entity_id
_entity_poly.type
_entity_poly.pdbx_seq_one_letter_code
_entity_poly.pdbx_strand_id
1 'polypeptide(L)'
;MLAVFITSLFAFVALAVDLGILTVARSNCQNAADAAALSGARTLDNKPTSVNNNAAAAMNNAVYTIAGNGSVSGNSLLNTGFATSNVTSVQVGLYTYSSTAGQFSASGWSTAYVPSGGGQPSTTAAPATDANGNPAGSWTAVQVAVQGSQPTFFGKIFGTSSLSTNAVAVAVHRPRDIAMSLDFTGSMGFGSLISTAQYYSNANQVMNDPNAVYPQFSNYYRYTAYQTSDPTASQTGAASTRPHPFRNTTVITNPSASSPGQVYSPANLTITTPNGPPIVQDFFYDPSNISSPTTSVATTTMSNLVNAFQNWSPTQTSAGTPDSYIGPTFTYGGYNAFDTTGTSGPLPAPDNFQDQSDLTGIPYVGDKFPRKAGAMPPTGALTASYTWDVTKPNGAAVTLAEYLGWTAAYSSGSSLPSTIPTIASGRSWTNFRDANWETYGYDMNVSDYYTNVVKPGTTDPRTTVPTNTVGGKAGQVQVTPGQFQGYSMGPQYWGKTFMIWPPDPRTPSGNPGGFGQANPTGYVPGDWRLRYFYNSSGGTLANPINPKVVNASTSTGAWYPSTAPKTNYAAVLKWIKSGPMVLPPNLRSGRVLYYSSIPDTTTSSGGDSSAVAADKKFWQDYIDFVLTNSAGQYLGDYETAGWPDGVTPSVSTTTLTAYKTDPVPYMNYMDNPCRPRGQGWFGPMTMMAFLECGQNHTGGLWSGTTHQAQCWQLKVGVNSVISDVRNNHPNDFFGLAFFTATCYKSLIVPSGQDYTTLSNALFFPRSIMTQIPTNPNIEISAYTSTGENTTINSGYNLYGDIPNAQSSTDWNSGMCMAFNLLSPNPTASQDGVNYTTAASVANRQGRRGASKIVVFETDGIPNFIGTWNYKSQGYNSYYAFGSTGSGQNTPSLAAAPAVTIVKQLVAQVSSSSSSGTSGYSLPNTPARVYTIGYGDIFSDTVNNANTTALSGLLSIQQAGNTSAATDTTIPTYQIITGDYNTRISNLQNGLSRIFQSGVQVTLIQ
;
A
#
# COMPACT_ATOMS: atom_id res chain seq x y z
N MET A 1 -0.48 -54.43 -83.01
CA MET A 1 -0.99 -54.26 -81.62
C MET A 1 0.12 -53.97 -80.61
N LEU A 2 1.12 -54.85 -80.41
CA LEU A 2 2.15 -54.68 -79.37
C LEU A 2 2.77 -53.27 -79.31
N ALA A 3 3.23 -52.73 -80.45
CA ALA A 3 3.82 -51.39 -80.52
C ALA A 3 2.87 -50.27 -80.02
N VAL A 4 1.56 -50.36 -80.31
CA VAL A 4 0.56 -49.38 -79.86
C VAL A 4 0.41 -49.41 -78.33
N PHE A 5 0.33 -50.61 -77.74
CA PHE A 5 0.25 -50.75 -76.29
C PHE A 5 1.53 -50.30 -75.57
N ILE A 6 2.71 -50.56 -76.14
CA ILE A 6 3.99 -50.09 -75.60
C ILE A 6 4.07 -48.55 -75.66
N THR A 7 3.67 -47.92 -76.77
CA THR A 7 3.63 -46.45 -76.88
C THR A 7 2.67 -45.85 -75.84
N SER A 8 1.47 -46.42 -75.66
CA SER A 8 0.54 -45.98 -74.61
C SER A 8 1.11 -46.17 -73.20
N LEU A 9 1.82 -47.28 -72.94
CA LEU A 9 2.47 -47.53 -71.65
C LEU A 9 3.52 -46.45 -71.34
N PHE A 10 4.38 -46.12 -72.30
CA PHE A 10 5.37 -45.04 -72.14
C PHE A 10 4.71 -43.66 -71.98
N ALA A 11 3.58 -43.40 -72.64
CA ALA A 11 2.82 -42.17 -72.43
C ALA A 11 2.25 -42.06 -71.00
N PHE A 12 1.78 -43.17 -70.40
CA PHE A 12 1.36 -43.19 -68.99
C PHE A 12 2.53 -43.02 -68.02
N VAL A 13 3.70 -43.61 -68.29
CA VAL A 13 4.92 -43.39 -67.49
C VAL A 13 5.37 -41.93 -67.55
N ALA A 14 5.37 -41.34 -68.75
CA ALA A 14 5.68 -39.93 -68.96
C ALA A 14 4.75 -38.99 -68.18
N LEU A 15 3.44 -39.26 -68.24
CA LEU A 15 2.43 -38.54 -67.46
C LEU A 15 2.66 -38.70 -65.94
N ALA A 16 3.01 -39.90 -65.47
CA ALA A 16 3.27 -40.15 -64.05
C ALA A 16 4.50 -39.37 -63.53
N VAL A 17 5.54 -39.18 -64.35
CA VAL A 17 6.71 -38.36 -63.99
C VAL A 17 6.32 -36.88 -63.87
N ASP A 18 5.62 -36.32 -64.85
CA ASP A 18 5.18 -34.91 -64.82
C ASP A 18 4.21 -34.64 -63.65
N LEU A 19 3.30 -35.58 -63.35
CA LEU A 19 2.42 -35.51 -62.18
C LEU A 19 3.19 -35.65 -60.86
N GLY A 20 4.22 -36.50 -60.79
CA GLY A 20 5.08 -36.62 -59.61
C GLY A 20 5.80 -35.31 -59.29
N ILE A 21 6.40 -34.67 -60.31
CA ILE A 21 7.09 -33.38 -60.16
C ILE A 21 6.09 -32.26 -59.80
N LEU A 22 4.90 -32.23 -60.42
CA LEU A 22 3.79 -31.33 -60.04
C LEU A 22 3.41 -31.47 -58.56
N THR A 23 3.35 -32.70 -58.05
CA THR A 23 2.98 -32.98 -56.65
C THR A 23 4.05 -32.48 -55.69
N VAL A 24 5.34 -32.69 -55.99
CA VAL A 24 6.47 -32.15 -55.20
C VAL A 24 6.50 -30.63 -55.24
N ALA A 25 6.28 -30.02 -56.41
CA ALA A 25 6.21 -28.57 -56.57
C ALA A 25 5.09 -27.96 -55.71
N ARG A 26 3.92 -28.61 -55.66
CA ARG A 26 2.81 -28.20 -54.78
C ARG A 26 3.17 -28.28 -53.30
N SER A 27 3.80 -29.38 -52.84
CA SER A 27 4.26 -29.51 -51.45
C SER A 27 5.27 -28.43 -51.06
N ASN A 28 6.21 -28.10 -51.96
CA ASN A 28 7.17 -27.02 -51.74
C ASN A 28 6.48 -25.65 -51.65
N CYS A 29 5.48 -25.38 -52.49
CA CYS A 29 4.68 -24.14 -52.40
C CYS A 29 3.89 -24.06 -51.09
N GLN A 30 3.32 -25.18 -50.61
CA GLN A 30 2.59 -25.20 -49.34
C GLN A 30 3.53 -24.94 -48.16
N ASN A 31 4.67 -25.65 -48.08
CA ASN A 31 5.68 -25.42 -47.04
C ASN A 31 6.16 -23.95 -47.02
N ALA A 32 6.33 -23.34 -48.20
CA ALA A 32 6.70 -21.92 -48.32
C ALA A 32 5.60 -20.97 -47.84
N ALA A 33 4.34 -21.22 -48.21
CA ALA A 33 3.19 -20.44 -47.76
C ALA A 33 3.00 -20.56 -46.23
N ASP A 34 3.08 -21.78 -45.70
CA ASP A 34 2.95 -22.10 -44.28
C ASP A 34 4.00 -21.38 -43.42
N ALA A 35 5.28 -21.49 -43.82
CA ALA A 35 6.39 -20.82 -43.14
C ALA A 35 6.24 -19.29 -43.18
N ALA A 36 5.84 -18.74 -44.34
CA ALA A 36 5.62 -17.31 -44.53
C ALA A 36 4.47 -16.77 -43.68
N ALA A 37 3.34 -17.47 -43.66
CA ALA A 37 2.18 -17.09 -42.85
C ALA A 37 2.52 -17.13 -41.35
N LEU A 38 3.17 -18.20 -40.88
CA LEU A 38 3.62 -18.32 -39.49
C LEU A 38 4.61 -17.21 -39.09
N SER A 39 5.59 -16.92 -39.95
CA SER A 39 6.60 -15.87 -39.72
C SER A 39 5.97 -14.46 -39.70
N GLY A 40 5.10 -14.17 -40.67
CA GLY A 40 4.34 -12.92 -40.72
C GLY A 40 3.45 -12.75 -39.50
N ALA A 41 2.63 -13.74 -39.16
CA ALA A 41 1.74 -13.68 -38.01
C ALA A 41 2.52 -13.48 -36.70
N ARG A 42 3.65 -14.17 -36.51
CA ARG A 42 4.53 -14.00 -35.32
C ARG A 42 5.15 -12.60 -35.19
N THR A 43 5.10 -11.78 -36.24
CA THR A 43 5.64 -10.40 -36.27
C THR A 43 4.60 -9.36 -35.83
N LEU A 44 3.33 -9.72 -35.74
CA LEU A 44 2.25 -8.84 -35.26
C LEU A 44 2.38 -8.59 -33.76
N ASP A 45 2.20 -7.34 -33.34
CA ASP A 45 2.33 -6.92 -31.94
C ASP A 45 1.40 -5.74 -31.59
N ASN A 46 1.14 -5.47 -30.30
CA ASN A 46 0.31 -4.33 -29.88
C ASN A 46 1.09 -3.33 -29.02
N LYS A 47 2.37 -3.14 -29.33
CA LYS A 47 3.20 -2.15 -28.63
C LYS A 47 2.61 -0.75 -28.83
N PRO A 48 2.58 0.12 -27.81
CA PRO A 48 2.03 1.48 -27.94
C PRO A 48 2.66 2.32 -29.06
N THR A 49 3.90 2.01 -29.45
CA THR A 49 4.66 2.68 -30.51
C THR A 49 4.49 2.04 -31.90
N SER A 50 3.87 0.87 -32.00
CA SER A 50 3.68 0.15 -33.27
C SER A 50 2.50 0.70 -34.04
N VAL A 51 2.78 1.34 -35.19
CA VAL A 51 1.73 1.74 -36.14
C VAL A 51 1.03 0.49 -36.69
N ASN A 52 -0.30 0.48 -36.65
CA ASN A 52 -1.16 -0.59 -37.21
C ASN A 52 -0.69 -2.00 -36.80
N ASN A 53 -0.41 -2.23 -35.52
CA ASN A 53 0.02 -3.52 -34.96
C ASN A 53 1.21 -4.18 -35.65
N ASN A 54 2.15 -3.36 -36.15
CA ASN A 54 3.34 -3.81 -36.87
C ASN A 54 3.02 -4.56 -38.20
N ALA A 55 1.81 -4.37 -38.75
CA ALA A 55 1.32 -5.08 -39.94
C ALA A 55 2.23 -4.95 -41.18
N ALA A 56 2.87 -3.79 -41.39
CA ALA A 56 3.79 -3.61 -42.52
C ALA A 56 5.05 -4.49 -42.38
N ALA A 57 5.65 -4.57 -41.18
CA ALA A 57 6.77 -5.44 -40.93
C ALA A 57 6.38 -6.92 -41.01
N ALA A 58 5.18 -7.28 -40.53
CA ALA A 58 4.64 -8.63 -40.65
C ALA A 58 4.47 -9.08 -42.11
N MET A 59 3.92 -8.23 -42.97
CA MET A 59 3.81 -8.52 -44.40
C MET A 59 5.17 -8.61 -45.09
N ASN A 60 6.11 -7.71 -44.76
CA ASN A 60 7.48 -7.78 -45.30
C ASN A 60 8.22 -9.06 -44.85
N ASN A 61 8.10 -9.46 -43.58
CA ASN A 61 8.75 -10.66 -43.06
C ASN A 61 8.18 -11.96 -43.69
N ALA A 62 6.86 -12.01 -43.94
CA ALA A 62 6.26 -13.11 -44.70
C ALA A 62 6.90 -13.25 -46.10
N VAL A 63 7.11 -12.14 -46.82
CA VAL A 63 7.77 -12.14 -48.14
C VAL A 63 9.24 -12.56 -48.04
N TYR A 64 9.98 -12.05 -47.05
CA TYR A 64 11.40 -12.40 -46.87
C TYR A 64 11.62 -13.87 -46.48
N THR A 65 10.69 -14.46 -45.74
CA THR A 65 10.69 -15.89 -45.37
C THR A 65 10.58 -16.81 -46.60
N ILE A 66 9.95 -16.34 -47.68
CA ILE A 66 9.88 -17.06 -48.96
C ILE A 66 11.16 -16.84 -49.77
N ALA A 67 11.55 -15.58 -49.95
CA ALA A 67 12.63 -15.19 -50.87
C ALA A 67 14.06 -15.39 -50.34
N GLY A 68 14.24 -15.79 -49.06
CA GLY A 68 15.54 -16.17 -48.51
C GLY A 68 16.57 -15.04 -48.43
N ASN A 69 16.12 -13.80 -48.20
CA ASN A 69 16.99 -12.63 -48.32
C ASN A 69 17.96 -12.49 -47.12
N GLY A 70 19.15 -13.07 -47.24
CA GLY A 70 20.35 -12.73 -46.45
C GLY A 70 20.48 -13.27 -45.03
N SER A 71 19.44 -13.81 -44.39
CA SER A 71 19.54 -14.33 -43.01
C SER A 71 18.69 -15.57 -42.67
N VAL A 72 17.95 -16.11 -43.65
CA VAL A 72 17.15 -17.34 -43.50
C VAL A 72 17.39 -18.21 -44.74
N SER A 73 17.60 -19.50 -44.56
CA SER A 73 17.63 -20.46 -45.67
C SER A 73 16.27 -20.43 -46.39
N GLY A 74 16.22 -19.80 -47.56
CA GLY A 74 14.99 -19.66 -48.34
C GLY A 74 14.41 -21.01 -48.74
N ASN A 75 13.08 -21.07 -48.88
CA ASN A 75 12.42 -22.26 -49.39
C ASN A 75 12.81 -22.51 -50.85
N SER A 76 12.90 -23.77 -51.26
CA SER A 76 13.18 -24.16 -52.65
C SER A 76 11.96 -24.73 -53.35
N LEU A 77 11.71 -24.26 -54.57
CA LEU A 77 10.89 -24.93 -55.56
C LEU A 77 11.79 -25.92 -56.32
N LEU A 78 11.71 -27.20 -55.97
CA LEU A 78 12.62 -28.23 -56.49
C LEU A 78 14.08 -27.86 -56.15
N ASN A 79 14.93 -27.62 -57.15
CA ASN A 79 16.34 -27.23 -56.99
C ASN A 79 16.60 -25.72 -57.15
N THR A 80 15.54 -24.89 -57.22
CA THR A 80 15.65 -23.43 -57.36
C THR A 80 15.01 -22.73 -56.15
N GLY A 81 15.63 -21.68 -55.62
CA GLY A 81 15.02 -20.87 -54.56
C GLY A 81 13.77 -20.13 -55.04
N PHE A 82 12.78 -19.94 -54.16
CA PHE A 82 11.66 -19.03 -54.46
C PHE A 82 12.16 -17.57 -54.53
N ALA A 83 11.57 -16.77 -55.42
CA ALA A 83 11.79 -15.34 -55.53
C ALA A 83 10.60 -14.55 -54.94
N THR A 84 10.78 -13.24 -54.71
CA THR A 84 9.68 -12.37 -54.27
C THR A 84 8.49 -12.34 -55.23
N SER A 85 8.75 -12.52 -56.53
CA SER A 85 7.73 -12.63 -57.59
C SER A 85 6.88 -13.91 -57.52
N ASN A 86 7.27 -14.91 -56.71
CA ASN A 86 6.43 -16.08 -56.44
C ASN A 86 5.35 -15.81 -55.39
N VAL A 87 5.40 -14.67 -54.68
CA VAL A 87 4.37 -14.29 -53.71
C VAL A 87 3.26 -13.53 -54.43
N THR A 88 2.08 -14.13 -54.54
CA THR A 88 0.96 -13.55 -55.29
C THR A 88 0.09 -12.64 -54.45
N SER A 89 -0.01 -12.88 -53.13
CA SER A 89 -0.58 -11.94 -52.17
C SER A 89 -0.12 -12.21 -50.74
N VAL A 90 -0.03 -11.14 -49.94
CA VAL A 90 0.01 -11.18 -48.48
C VAL A 90 -1.09 -10.28 -47.93
N GLN A 91 -1.82 -10.74 -46.92
CA GLN A 91 -2.88 -9.99 -46.23
C GLN A 91 -2.78 -10.17 -44.72
N VAL A 92 -3.07 -9.11 -43.96
CA VAL A 92 -3.32 -9.20 -42.51
C VAL A 92 -4.82 -9.27 -42.24
N GLY A 93 -5.23 -9.94 -41.17
CA GLY A 93 -6.63 -10.18 -40.84
C GLY A 93 -6.88 -10.27 -39.33
N LEU A 94 -8.14 -10.38 -38.95
CA LEU A 94 -8.60 -10.54 -37.57
C LEU A 94 -9.04 -11.99 -37.33
N TYR A 95 -8.54 -12.62 -36.26
CA TYR A 95 -9.00 -13.94 -35.81
C TYR A 95 -9.86 -13.82 -34.55
N THR A 96 -11.11 -13.42 -34.76
CA THR A 96 -12.04 -13.01 -33.70
C THR A 96 -13.06 -14.10 -33.34
N TYR A 97 -13.52 -14.09 -32.09
CA TYR A 97 -14.60 -14.95 -31.63
C TYR A 97 -15.95 -14.38 -32.07
N SER A 98 -16.79 -15.19 -32.74
CA SER A 98 -18.20 -14.86 -32.95
C SER A 98 -19.02 -15.42 -31.81
N SER A 99 -19.67 -14.55 -31.03
CA SER A 99 -20.55 -14.95 -29.93
C SER A 99 -21.83 -15.62 -30.44
N THR A 100 -22.36 -15.16 -31.59
CA THR A 100 -23.54 -15.74 -32.26
C THR A 100 -23.26 -17.13 -32.84
N ALA A 101 -22.12 -17.32 -33.52
CA ALA A 101 -21.76 -18.63 -34.09
C ALA A 101 -21.07 -19.57 -33.07
N GLY A 102 -20.63 -19.03 -31.93
CA GLY A 102 -19.97 -19.80 -30.86
C GLY A 102 -18.57 -20.31 -31.22
N GLN A 103 -17.91 -19.71 -32.22
CA GLN A 103 -16.65 -20.18 -32.81
C GLN A 103 -15.74 -19.01 -33.23
N PHE A 104 -14.45 -19.28 -33.39
CA PHE A 104 -13.49 -18.33 -33.97
C PHE A 104 -13.48 -18.39 -35.49
N SER A 105 -13.29 -17.24 -36.15
CA SER A 105 -13.15 -17.15 -37.61
C SER A 105 -12.14 -16.06 -38.01
N ALA A 106 -11.45 -16.29 -39.13
CA ALA A 106 -10.57 -15.29 -39.73
C ALA A 106 -11.39 -14.39 -40.67
N SER A 107 -11.36 -13.07 -40.45
CA SER A 107 -12.17 -12.09 -41.17
C SER A 107 -11.48 -10.72 -41.21
N GLY A 108 -12.15 -9.71 -41.78
CA GLY A 108 -11.67 -8.32 -41.77
C GLY A 108 -10.35 -8.09 -42.51
N TRP A 109 -10.05 -8.91 -43.52
CA TRP A 109 -8.78 -8.90 -44.25
C TRP A 109 -8.42 -7.53 -44.86
N SER A 110 -7.16 -7.15 -44.76
CA SER A 110 -6.59 -5.99 -45.45
C SER A 110 -6.65 -6.15 -46.98
N THR A 111 -6.45 -5.04 -47.69
CA THR A 111 -6.11 -5.10 -49.13
C THR A 111 -4.89 -6.01 -49.34
N ALA A 112 -4.91 -6.79 -50.42
CA ALA A 112 -3.82 -7.68 -50.79
C ALA A 112 -2.57 -6.89 -51.18
N TYR A 113 -1.46 -7.14 -50.46
CA TYR A 113 -0.14 -6.66 -50.82
C TYR A 113 0.53 -7.64 -51.79
N VAL A 114 0.96 -7.14 -52.95
CA VAL A 114 1.68 -7.91 -53.97
C VAL A 114 3.09 -7.31 -54.10
N PRO A 115 4.17 -8.07 -53.81
CA PRO A 115 5.54 -7.52 -53.81
C PRO A 115 6.02 -7.17 -55.23
N SER A 116 5.79 -5.94 -55.67
CA SER A 116 6.29 -5.42 -56.95
C SER A 116 7.38 -4.35 -56.74
N GLY A 117 8.60 -4.65 -57.21
CA GLY A 117 9.62 -3.64 -57.54
C GLY A 117 10.14 -2.71 -56.44
N GLY A 118 9.79 -2.90 -55.16
CA GLY A 118 10.27 -2.08 -54.04
C GLY A 118 9.23 -1.21 -53.32
N GLY A 119 7.93 -1.34 -53.66
CA GLY A 119 6.86 -0.71 -52.88
C GLY A 119 6.77 -1.25 -51.45
N GLN A 120 6.44 -0.40 -50.46
CA GLN A 120 6.10 -0.83 -49.10
C GLN A 120 4.62 -1.22 -48.99
N PRO A 121 4.22 -2.12 -48.06
CA PRO A 121 2.83 -2.45 -47.83
C PRO A 121 2.03 -1.23 -47.34
N SER A 122 1.01 -0.81 -48.10
CA SER A 122 0.05 0.18 -47.63
C SER A 122 -0.84 -0.45 -46.56
N THR A 123 -0.74 0.02 -45.31
CA THR A 123 -1.57 -0.45 -44.21
C THR A 123 -2.63 0.58 -43.84
N THR A 124 -3.90 0.21 -44.03
CA THR A 124 -4.97 0.82 -43.25
C THR A 124 -4.87 0.34 -41.80
N ALA A 125 -5.46 1.09 -40.87
CA ALA A 125 -5.69 0.60 -39.52
C ALA A 125 -6.48 -0.73 -39.54
N ALA A 126 -6.39 -1.49 -38.46
CA ALA A 126 -7.31 -2.60 -38.21
C ALA A 126 -8.77 -2.08 -38.30
N PRO A 127 -9.74 -2.90 -38.73
CA PRO A 127 -11.15 -2.53 -38.71
C PRO A 127 -11.52 -1.92 -37.36
N ALA A 128 -12.34 -0.87 -37.35
CA ALA A 128 -12.79 -0.28 -36.10
C ALA A 128 -13.69 -1.23 -35.30
N THR A 129 -14.34 -2.20 -35.97
CA THR A 129 -15.20 -3.20 -35.33
C THR A 129 -14.96 -4.65 -35.77
N ASP A 130 -15.12 -5.59 -34.85
CA ASP A 130 -15.02 -7.05 -35.06
C ASP A 130 -16.29 -7.64 -35.71
N ALA A 131 -16.30 -8.96 -35.87
CA ALA A 131 -17.42 -9.71 -36.45
C ALA A 131 -18.74 -9.66 -35.64
N ASN A 132 -18.75 -9.08 -34.43
CA ASN A 132 -19.96 -8.85 -33.63
C ASN A 132 -20.29 -7.35 -33.46
N GLY A 133 -19.55 -6.44 -34.11
CA GLY A 133 -19.76 -4.99 -34.02
C GLY A 133 -19.06 -4.31 -32.83
N ASN A 134 -18.21 -5.03 -32.10
CA ASN A 134 -17.44 -4.51 -30.96
C ASN A 134 -16.18 -3.82 -31.46
N PRO A 135 -15.48 -2.97 -30.67
CA PRO A 135 -14.15 -2.48 -31.04
C PRO A 135 -13.24 -3.63 -31.49
N ALA A 136 -12.86 -3.66 -32.76
CA ALA A 136 -11.97 -4.72 -33.23
C ALA A 136 -10.61 -4.50 -32.58
N GLY A 137 -10.13 -5.56 -31.95
CA GLY A 137 -8.78 -5.59 -31.44
C GLY A 137 -7.76 -5.56 -32.58
N SER A 138 -6.58 -6.06 -32.26
CA SER A 138 -5.44 -5.92 -33.14
C SER A 138 -5.40 -6.95 -34.26
N TRP A 139 -4.61 -6.66 -35.30
CA TRP A 139 -4.29 -7.64 -36.34
C TRP A 139 -3.75 -8.93 -35.71
N THR A 140 -4.34 -10.07 -36.09
CA THR A 140 -4.14 -11.36 -35.41
C THR A 140 -4.05 -12.56 -36.36
N ALA A 141 -4.22 -12.34 -37.67
CA ALA A 141 -4.09 -13.33 -38.72
C ALA A 141 -3.20 -12.80 -39.86
N VAL A 142 -2.51 -13.72 -40.56
CA VAL A 142 -1.81 -13.45 -41.82
C VAL A 142 -2.14 -14.54 -42.83
N GLN A 143 -2.53 -14.13 -44.03
CA GLN A 143 -2.71 -14.99 -45.18
C GLN A 143 -1.58 -14.75 -46.18
N VAL A 144 -1.01 -15.82 -46.72
CA VAL A 144 0.00 -15.77 -47.78
C VAL A 144 -0.41 -16.70 -48.91
N ALA A 145 -0.35 -16.19 -50.14
CA ALA A 145 -0.51 -16.98 -51.36
C ALA A 145 0.81 -17.05 -52.13
N VAL A 146 1.17 -18.25 -52.56
CA VAL A 146 2.44 -18.55 -53.26
C VAL A 146 2.14 -19.28 -54.56
N GLN A 147 2.78 -18.85 -55.64
CA GLN A 147 2.71 -19.48 -56.95
C GLN A 147 4.07 -20.02 -57.37
N GLY A 148 4.16 -21.34 -57.55
CA GLY A 148 5.24 -22.01 -58.25
C GLY A 148 4.88 -22.25 -59.72
N SER A 149 5.91 -22.37 -60.55
CA SER A 149 5.79 -22.92 -61.90
C SER A 149 6.92 -23.89 -62.12
N GLN A 150 6.58 -25.13 -62.47
CA GLN A 150 7.56 -26.16 -62.77
C GLN A 150 7.53 -26.50 -64.26
N PRO A 151 8.70 -26.64 -64.92
CA PRO A 151 8.75 -27.05 -66.31
C PRO A 151 8.25 -28.49 -66.44
N THR A 152 7.42 -28.75 -67.43
CA THR A 152 7.07 -30.12 -67.83
C THR A 152 8.29 -30.79 -68.46
N PHE A 153 8.46 -32.09 -68.22
CA PHE A 153 9.50 -32.89 -68.87
C PHE A 153 8.97 -33.49 -70.17
N PHE A 154 7.80 -34.14 -70.13
CA PHE A 154 7.19 -34.78 -71.30
C PHE A 154 6.01 -34.00 -71.90
N GLY A 155 5.28 -33.21 -71.09
CA GLY A 155 4.19 -32.34 -71.54
C GLY A 155 4.56 -31.37 -72.67
N LYS A 156 5.86 -31.02 -72.79
CA LYS A 156 6.42 -30.23 -73.90
C LYS A 156 6.13 -30.83 -75.28
N ILE A 157 6.01 -32.15 -75.39
CA ILE A 157 5.64 -32.87 -76.62
C ILE A 157 4.23 -32.47 -77.09
N PHE A 158 3.35 -32.10 -76.15
CA PHE A 158 1.98 -31.62 -76.40
C PHE A 158 1.87 -30.08 -76.33
N GLY A 159 3.00 -29.36 -76.39
CA GLY A 159 3.03 -27.90 -76.35
C GLY A 159 2.85 -27.26 -74.97
N THR A 160 2.66 -28.04 -73.90
CA THR A 160 2.62 -27.49 -72.53
C THR A 160 4.06 -27.39 -71.99
N SER A 161 4.57 -26.17 -71.81
CA SER A 161 5.98 -25.93 -71.42
C SER A 161 6.21 -25.88 -69.90
N SER A 162 5.16 -25.57 -69.13
CA SER A 162 5.14 -25.51 -67.68
C SER A 162 3.74 -25.79 -67.13
N LEU A 163 3.67 -26.26 -65.90
CA LEU A 163 2.44 -26.34 -65.12
C LEU A 163 2.58 -25.41 -63.90
N SER A 164 1.55 -24.63 -63.60
CA SER A 164 1.53 -23.77 -62.41
C SER A 164 0.98 -24.50 -61.19
N THR A 165 1.53 -24.18 -60.02
CA THR A 165 1.06 -24.64 -58.71
C THR A 165 0.78 -23.43 -57.84
N ASN A 166 -0.36 -23.41 -57.17
CA ASN A 166 -0.71 -22.37 -56.20
C ASN A 166 -0.91 -23.02 -54.84
N ALA A 167 -0.42 -22.37 -53.79
CA ALA A 167 -0.67 -22.70 -52.40
C ALA A 167 -1.13 -21.45 -51.65
N VAL A 168 -1.99 -21.64 -50.64
CA VAL A 168 -2.43 -20.58 -49.74
C VAL A 168 -2.33 -21.13 -48.32
N ALA A 169 -1.84 -20.31 -47.40
CA ALA A 169 -1.77 -20.62 -45.99
C ALA A 169 -2.34 -19.45 -45.17
N VAL A 170 -3.02 -19.77 -44.07
CA VAL A 170 -3.46 -18.79 -43.08
C VAL A 170 -2.92 -19.20 -41.72
N ALA A 171 -2.13 -18.30 -41.12
CA ALA A 171 -1.66 -18.42 -39.76
C ALA A 171 -2.36 -17.39 -38.86
N VAL A 172 -2.67 -17.77 -37.63
CA VAL A 172 -3.35 -16.91 -36.64
C VAL A 172 -2.69 -17.01 -35.27
N HIS A 173 -2.74 -15.93 -34.51
CA HIS A 173 -2.50 -15.97 -33.07
C HIS A 173 -3.61 -16.79 -32.40
N ARG A 174 -3.20 -17.87 -31.73
CA ARG A 174 -4.12 -18.71 -30.96
C ARG A 174 -4.72 -17.87 -29.82
N PRO A 175 -6.04 -17.77 -29.71
CA PRO A 175 -6.69 -17.04 -28.62
C PRO A 175 -6.48 -17.78 -27.30
N ARG A 176 -6.11 -17.03 -26.26
CA ARG A 176 -6.06 -17.50 -24.88
C ARG A 176 -6.83 -16.55 -23.98
N ASP A 177 -7.51 -17.09 -22.99
CA ASP A 177 -8.13 -16.32 -21.92
C ASP A 177 -7.36 -16.62 -20.63
N ILE A 178 -6.85 -15.56 -20.02
CA ILE A 178 -6.01 -15.55 -18.84
C ILE A 178 -6.83 -15.01 -17.68
N ALA A 179 -6.98 -15.81 -16.63
CA ALA A 179 -7.55 -15.38 -15.35
C ALA A 179 -6.45 -15.26 -14.30
N MET A 180 -6.17 -14.03 -13.87
CA MET A 180 -5.26 -13.74 -12.77
C MET A 180 -6.07 -13.62 -11.48
N SER A 181 -5.80 -14.49 -10.50
CA SER A 181 -6.35 -14.43 -9.14
C SER A 181 -5.23 -14.06 -8.18
N LEU A 182 -5.25 -12.83 -7.68
CA LEU A 182 -4.23 -12.26 -6.82
C LEU A 182 -4.65 -12.22 -5.35
N ASP A 183 -3.67 -12.42 -4.47
CA ASP A 183 -3.86 -12.31 -3.04
C ASP A 183 -3.78 -10.84 -2.61
N PHE A 184 -4.84 -10.37 -1.99
CA PHE A 184 -4.92 -9.05 -1.36
C PHE A 184 -5.33 -9.19 0.10
N THR A 185 -4.96 -10.31 0.73
CA THR A 185 -5.25 -10.62 2.13
C THR A 185 -4.27 -9.90 3.05
N GLY A 186 -4.60 -9.77 4.34
CA GLY A 186 -3.86 -8.91 5.27
C GLY A 186 -2.36 -9.24 5.37
N SER A 187 -1.99 -10.52 5.21
CA SER A 187 -0.60 -10.99 5.23
C SER A 187 0.29 -10.25 4.23
N MET A 188 -0.23 -9.98 3.03
CA MET A 188 0.45 -9.24 1.95
C MET A 188 0.90 -7.82 2.37
N GLY A 189 0.33 -7.28 3.46
CA GLY A 189 0.64 -5.98 4.04
C GLY A 189 1.30 -6.00 5.43
N PHE A 190 1.50 -7.16 6.06
CA PHE A 190 2.02 -7.24 7.43
C PHE A 190 3.42 -6.63 7.61
N GLY A 191 4.29 -6.74 6.60
CA GLY A 191 5.59 -6.06 6.57
C GLY A 191 5.55 -4.54 6.41
N SER A 192 4.36 -3.94 6.49
CA SER A 192 4.16 -2.49 6.48
C SER A 192 3.36 -1.96 7.67
N LEU A 193 2.69 -2.81 8.45
CA LEU A 193 1.85 -2.35 9.56
C LEU A 193 2.68 -1.65 10.64
N ILE A 194 2.34 -0.41 10.99
CA ILE A 194 3.01 0.43 11.98
C ILE A 194 3.06 -0.25 13.34
N SER A 195 2.19 -1.21 13.64
CA SER A 195 2.15 -1.88 14.95
C SER A 195 1.47 -3.25 14.91
N THR A 196 1.93 -4.17 15.76
CA THR A 196 1.53 -5.59 15.74
C THR A 196 0.24 -5.93 16.49
N ALA A 197 -0.42 -4.95 17.13
CA ALA A 197 -1.46 -5.23 18.12
C ALA A 197 -2.84 -5.65 17.55
N GLN A 198 -3.04 -5.65 16.23
CA GLN A 198 -4.35 -5.97 15.61
C GLN A 198 -4.90 -7.37 15.96
N TYR A 199 -4.03 -8.33 16.32
CA TYR A 199 -4.41 -9.74 16.54
C TYR A 199 -4.31 -10.25 17.98
N TYR A 200 -3.75 -9.49 18.93
CA TYR A 200 -3.44 -10.01 20.28
C TYR A 200 -3.81 -9.02 21.39
N SER A 201 -4.86 -9.34 22.14
CA SER A 201 -5.34 -8.58 23.32
C SER A 201 -4.30 -8.41 24.45
N ASN A 202 -3.17 -9.13 24.37
CA ASN A 202 -2.16 -9.25 25.41
C ASN A 202 -0.75 -8.84 24.93
N ALA A 203 -0.57 -8.46 23.66
CA ALA A 203 0.74 -8.06 23.15
C ALA A 203 1.05 -6.60 23.52
N ASN A 204 2.28 -6.34 23.96
CA ASN A 204 2.71 -4.97 24.22
C ASN A 204 2.70 -4.19 22.89
N GLN A 205 1.94 -3.10 22.84
CA GLN A 205 1.71 -2.31 21.63
C GLN A 205 2.97 -1.53 21.23
N VAL A 206 3.82 -2.14 20.41
CA VAL A 206 5.08 -1.58 19.96
C VAL A 206 4.95 -1.19 18.48
N MET A 207 5.50 -0.04 18.08
CA MET A 207 5.64 0.22 16.65
C MET A 207 6.54 -0.86 16.03
N ASN A 208 6.08 -1.49 14.96
CA ASN A 208 6.80 -2.56 14.28
C ASN A 208 7.98 -2.04 13.43
N ASP A 209 8.39 -0.77 13.58
CA ASP A 209 9.53 -0.17 12.86
C ASP A 209 10.86 -0.83 13.31
N PRO A 210 11.68 -1.39 12.40
CA PRO A 210 13.01 -1.86 12.73
C PRO A 210 14.04 -0.71 12.88
N ASN A 211 13.70 0.52 12.50
CA ASN A 211 14.62 1.66 12.48
C ASN A 211 15.07 2.06 13.90
N ALA A 212 16.37 2.34 14.07
CA ALA A 212 16.92 2.91 15.30
C ALA A 212 16.58 4.40 15.48
N VAL A 213 16.08 5.08 14.42
CA VAL A 213 15.74 6.51 14.42
C VAL A 213 14.29 6.76 14.87
N TYR A 214 14.02 6.38 16.11
CA TYR A 214 12.83 6.79 16.86
C TYR A 214 13.02 8.21 17.43
N PRO A 215 12.07 8.81 18.20
CA PRO A 215 12.26 10.16 18.71
C PRO A 215 13.28 10.12 19.84
N GLN A 216 14.49 10.60 19.60
CA GLN A 216 15.53 10.71 20.63
C GLN A 216 15.57 12.12 21.24
N PHE A 217 14.43 12.79 21.36
CA PHE A 217 14.33 14.16 21.86
C PHE A 217 13.49 14.25 23.13
N SER A 218 13.74 15.26 23.97
CA SER A 218 12.96 15.48 25.20
C SER A 218 12.84 14.18 26.04
N ASN A 219 11.70 13.98 26.70
CA ASN A 219 11.30 12.79 27.44
C ASN A 219 11.33 11.47 26.65
N TYR A 220 11.49 11.49 25.32
CA TYR A 220 11.65 10.27 24.51
C TYR A 220 13.11 9.79 24.46
N TYR A 221 14.10 10.65 24.75
CA TYR A 221 15.52 10.27 24.76
C TYR A 221 15.82 9.06 25.68
N ARG A 222 15.08 8.88 26.78
CA ARG A 222 15.27 7.74 27.70
C ARG A 222 15.10 6.37 27.05
N TYR A 223 14.36 6.25 25.93
CA TYR A 223 14.21 4.96 25.26
C TYR A 223 15.53 4.46 24.64
N THR A 224 16.59 5.29 24.59
CA THR A 224 17.99 4.85 24.38
C THR A 224 18.48 3.82 25.41
N ALA A 225 17.91 3.83 26.61
CA ALA A 225 18.17 2.82 27.63
C ALA A 225 17.35 1.53 27.45
N TYR A 226 16.39 1.48 26.53
CA TYR A 226 15.54 0.31 26.27
C TYR A 226 16.16 -0.53 25.16
N GLN A 227 16.73 -1.68 25.51
CA GLN A 227 17.67 -2.40 24.65
C GLN A 227 17.18 -3.77 24.16
N THR A 228 16.12 -4.35 24.75
CA THR A 228 15.58 -5.62 24.22
C THR A 228 14.68 -5.38 23.01
N SER A 229 14.87 -6.24 22.03
CA SER A 229 14.06 -6.33 20.82
C SER A 229 12.99 -7.42 20.89
N ASP A 230 12.80 -8.04 22.06
CA ASP A 230 11.66 -8.91 22.37
C ASP A 230 10.45 -8.04 22.78
N PRO A 231 9.41 -7.92 21.94
CA PRO A 231 8.21 -7.14 22.26
C PRO A 231 7.35 -7.78 23.37
N THR A 232 7.57 -9.06 23.72
CA THR A 232 6.85 -9.74 24.81
C THR A 232 7.49 -9.52 26.18
N ALA A 233 8.68 -8.92 26.24
CA ALA A 233 9.41 -8.67 27.47
C ALA A 233 8.66 -7.76 28.46
N SER A 234 8.96 -7.90 29.76
CA SER A 234 8.24 -7.21 30.83
C SER A 234 8.46 -5.69 30.81
N GLN A 235 7.36 -4.93 30.69
CA GLN A 235 7.36 -3.46 30.79
C GLN A 235 7.72 -2.93 32.19
N THR A 236 7.68 -3.77 33.24
CA THR A 236 7.94 -3.35 34.63
C THR A 236 9.38 -3.61 35.08
N GLY A 237 10.20 -4.30 34.28
CA GLY A 237 11.61 -4.60 34.58
C GLY A 237 12.54 -3.39 34.54
N ALA A 238 13.85 -3.63 34.57
CA ALA A 238 14.87 -2.59 34.37
C ALA A 238 14.81 -2.04 32.93
N ALA A 239 15.25 -0.79 32.71
CA ALA A 239 15.17 -0.12 31.40
C ALA A 239 15.76 -0.97 30.26
N SER A 240 16.97 -1.53 30.46
CA SER A 240 17.66 -2.38 29.47
C SER A 240 16.90 -3.66 29.08
N THR A 241 15.99 -4.14 29.92
CA THR A 241 15.19 -5.35 29.69
C THR A 241 13.75 -5.07 29.25
N ARG A 242 13.40 -3.81 28.91
CA ARG A 242 12.05 -3.44 28.43
C ARG A 242 11.97 -3.38 26.90
N PRO A 243 10.83 -3.79 26.31
CA PRO A 243 10.60 -3.61 24.88
C PRO A 243 10.59 -2.12 24.54
N HIS A 244 11.25 -1.76 23.45
CA HIS A 244 11.29 -0.37 22.98
C HIS A 244 9.93 0.00 22.35
N PRO A 245 9.19 1.03 22.83
CA PRO A 245 7.80 1.28 22.41
C PRO A 245 7.65 1.68 20.94
N PHE A 246 8.71 2.23 20.33
CA PHE A 246 8.73 2.66 18.92
C PHE A 246 9.63 1.81 18.03
N ARG A 247 10.04 0.60 18.46
CA ARG A 247 10.98 -0.22 17.67
C ARG A 247 10.82 -1.72 17.92
N ASN A 248 10.71 -2.49 16.84
CA ASN A 248 10.76 -3.96 16.85
C ASN A 248 11.62 -4.46 15.68
N THR A 249 12.63 -5.28 15.97
CA THR A 249 13.60 -5.76 14.96
C THR A 249 13.58 -7.26 14.72
N THR A 250 12.83 -8.05 15.50
CA THR A 250 13.17 -9.47 15.73
C THR A 250 12.05 -10.46 15.38
N VAL A 251 10.95 -9.99 14.76
CA VAL A 251 9.79 -10.79 14.30
C VAL A 251 8.95 -11.36 15.46
N ILE A 252 7.62 -11.18 15.40
CA ILE A 252 6.69 -12.01 16.20
C ILE A 252 6.03 -13.01 15.27
N THR A 253 6.72 -14.11 14.97
CA THR A 253 5.99 -15.36 14.68
C THR A 253 5.21 -15.70 15.94
N ASN A 254 3.88 -15.67 15.89
CA ASN A 254 3.08 -16.01 17.05
C ASN A 254 3.32 -17.48 17.46
N PRO A 255 3.91 -17.77 18.63
CA PRO A 255 4.19 -19.15 19.04
C PRO A 255 2.95 -19.86 19.61
N SER A 256 1.80 -19.19 19.73
CA SER A 256 0.61 -19.82 20.31
C SER A 256 0.14 -20.99 19.45
N ALA A 257 0.10 -22.18 20.04
CA ALA A 257 -0.23 -23.44 19.36
C ALA A 257 -1.63 -23.48 18.69
N SER A 258 -2.48 -22.49 18.93
CA SER A 258 -3.83 -22.35 18.35
C SER A 258 -3.89 -21.57 17.03
N SER A 259 -2.82 -20.90 16.61
CA SER A 259 -2.79 -20.11 15.35
C SER A 259 -1.43 -20.21 14.63
N PRO A 260 -1.08 -21.38 14.08
CA PRO A 260 0.20 -21.58 13.41
C PRO A 260 0.26 -20.89 12.04
N GLY A 261 1.32 -20.10 11.81
CA GLY A 261 1.79 -19.79 10.45
C GLY A 261 1.77 -18.34 9.96
N GLN A 262 1.54 -17.34 10.81
CA GLN A 262 1.73 -15.93 10.42
C GLN A 262 3.16 -15.48 10.72
N VAL A 263 3.90 -15.10 9.67
CA VAL A 263 5.22 -14.45 9.76
C VAL A 263 5.02 -12.95 9.61
N TYR A 264 5.48 -12.17 10.59
CA TYR A 264 5.38 -10.71 10.57
C TYR A 264 6.76 -10.12 10.26
N SER A 265 6.92 -9.56 9.07
CA SER A 265 8.08 -8.71 8.77
C SER A 265 8.02 -7.41 9.59
N PRO A 266 9.17 -6.86 10.03
CA PRO A 266 9.23 -5.50 10.55
C PRO A 266 8.72 -4.50 9.51
N ALA A 267 8.08 -3.43 9.98
CA ALA A 267 7.41 -2.43 9.16
C ALA A 267 8.42 -1.48 8.48
N ASN A 268 8.42 -1.47 7.16
CA ASN A 268 9.26 -0.56 6.40
C ASN A 268 8.64 0.84 6.40
N LEU A 269 8.71 1.60 7.50
CA LEU A 269 8.11 2.93 7.51
C LEU A 269 8.97 3.96 6.78
N THR A 270 10.27 3.92 7.04
CA THR A 270 11.18 5.05 6.85
C THR A 270 12.50 4.66 6.18
N ILE A 271 12.82 3.36 6.21
CA ILE A 271 14.03 2.76 5.65
C ILE A 271 13.65 1.61 4.72
N THR A 272 14.48 1.39 3.70
CA THR A 272 14.45 0.14 2.93
C THR A 272 14.97 -0.97 3.83
N THR A 273 14.24 -2.07 3.90
CA THR A 273 14.69 -3.31 4.53
C THR A 273 14.88 -4.40 3.47
N PRO A 274 15.47 -5.56 3.80
CA PRO A 274 15.49 -6.70 2.89
C PRO A 274 14.10 -7.12 2.39
N ASN A 275 13.02 -6.75 3.08
CA ASN A 275 11.65 -7.21 2.75
C ASN A 275 10.84 -6.14 1.97
N GLY A 276 11.35 -4.92 1.79
CA GLY A 276 10.68 -3.87 1.00
C GLY A 276 11.27 -2.46 1.15
N PRO A 277 10.93 -1.53 0.24
CA PRO A 277 11.15 -0.10 0.38
C PRO A 277 10.27 0.45 1.50
N PRO A 278 10.57 1.67 1.97
CA PRO A 278 9.73 2.35 2.92
C PRO A 278 8.36 2.76 2.35
N ILE A 279 7.35 2.76 3.20
CA ILE A 279 6.00 3.30 2.98
C ILE A 279 6.07 4.83 2.81
N VAL A 280 6.91 5.47 3.63
CA VAL A 280 7.30 6.88 3.51
C VAL A 280 8.73 6.91 2.97
N GLN A 281 8.83 6.92 1.64
CA GLN A 281 10.09 7.18 0.94
C GLN A 281 10.67 8.52 1.40
N ASP A 282 12.01 8.57 1.47
CA ASP A 282 12.75 9.79 1.78
C ASP A 282 12.41 10.43 3.14
N PHE A 283 12.31 9.58 4.17
CA PHE A 283 12.51 10.01 5.55
C PHE A 283 13.91 10.60 5.72
N PHE A 284 14.90 9.87 5.19
CA PHE A 284 16.26 10.33 4.90
C PHE A 284 16.64 9.98 3.45
N TYR A 285 17.36 10.87 2.77
CA TYR A 285 17.97 10.69 1.46
C TYR A 285 19.50 10.69 1.55
N ASP A 286 20.17 9.96 0.66
CA ASP A 286 21.62 10.07 0.45
C ASP A 286 21.89 11.21 -0.55
N PRO A 287 22.69 12.25 -0.22
CA PRO A 287 22.98 13.34 -1.13
C PRO A 287 23.62 12.91 -2.46
N SER A 288 24.28 11.76 -2.52
CA SER A 288 24.85 11.21 -3.77
C SER A 288 23.78 10.70 -4.74
N ASN A 289 22.57 10.38 -4.25
CA ASN A 289 21.44 9.89 -5.04
C ASN A 289 20.48 11.01 -5.53
N ILE A 290 20.80 12.29 -5.31
CA ILE A 290 19.99 13.45 -5.74
C ILE A 290 19.55 13.40 -7.22
N SER A 291 20.34 12.77 -8.09
CA SER A 291 20.07 12.69 -9.52
C SER A 291 19.23 11.47 -9.96
N SER A 292 19.10 10.43 -9.13
CA SER A 292 18.24 9.27 -9.43
C SER A 292 17.96 8.41 -8.17
N PRO A 293 16.70 8.33 -7.69
CA PRO A 293 16.34 7.56 -6.51
C PRO A 293 16.28 6.03 -6.72
N THR A 294 16.55 5.54 -7.93
CA THR A 294 16.53 4.09 -8.25
C THR A 294 17.84 3.36 -7.90
N THR A 295 18.86 4.08 -7.43
CA THR A 295 20.21 3.54 -7.20
C THR A 295 20.35 3.02 -5.77
N SER A 296 20.35 1.71 -5.57
CA SER A 296 20.55 1.10 -4.24
C SER A 296 21.90 1.49 -3.64
N VAL A 297 21.88 2.08 -2.44
CA VAL A 297 23.09 2.44 -1.69
C VAL A 297 23.71 1.17 -1.10
N ALA A 298 24.96 0.87 -1.46
CA ALA A 298 25.66 -0.35 -1.06
C ALA A 298 26.03 -0.41 0.44
N THR A 299 26.11 0.75 1.12
CA THR A 299 26.37 0.83 2.56
C THR A 299 25.80 2.14 3.12
N THR A 300 24.72 2.06 3.90
CA THR A 300 24.11 3.22 4.55
C THR A 300 24.65 3.42 5.97
N THR A 301 25.29 4.56 6.23
CA THR A 301 25.68 4.99 7.59
C THR A 301 25.02 6.32 7.92
N MET A 302 24.68 6.56 9.19
CA MET A 302 24.02 7.80 9.65
C MET A 302 24.78 9.09 9.29
N SER A 303 26.10 9.01 9.03
CA SER A 303 26.94 10.11 8.56
C SER A 303 26.62 10.60 7.15
N ASN A 304 25.94 9.78 6.33
CA ASN A 304 25.78 9.99 4.89
C ASN A 304 24.30 10.24 4.49
N LEU A 305 23.40 10.34 5.46
CA LEU A 305 21.96 10.44 5.27
C LEU A 305 21.42 11.78 5.78
N VAL A 306 20.64 12.49 4.96
CA VAL A 306 20.05 13.80 5.26
C VAL A 306 18.53 13.66 5.24
N ASN A 307 17.78 14.37 6.09
CA ASN A 307 16.31 14.20 6.14
C ASN A 307 15.60 14.80 4.90
N ALA A 308 14.55 14.14 4.39
CA ALA A 308 13.92 14.51 3.10
C ALA A 308 12.38 14.66 3.10
N PHE A 309 11.82 15.16 4.20
CA PHE A 309 10.38 15.42 4.37
C PHE A 309 9.73 16.49 3.47
N GLN A 310 10.29 16.76 2.28
CA GLN A 310 9.62 17.51 1.22
C GLN A 310 8.66 16.64 0.39
N ASN A 311 8.84 15.32 0.36
CA ASN A 311 8.04 14.42 -0.49
C ASN A 311 7.05 13.55 0.33
N TRP A 312 5.86 14.08 0.60
CA TRP A 312 4.68 13.20 0.49
C TRP A 312 4.65 12.71 -0.97
N SER A 313 4.68 11.39 -1.17
CA SER A 313 4.99 10.72 -2.45
C SER A 313 4.18 11.28 -3.64
N PRO A 314 4.77 11.31 -4.86
CA PRO A 314 5.00 12.53 -5.64
C PRO A 314 3.74 13.33 -5.97
N THR A 315 3.98 14.63 -6.09
CA THR A 315 3.08 15.61 -6.66
C THR A 315 2.61 15.26 -8.10
N GLN A 316 1.39 15.66 -8.51
CA GLN A 316 0.74 15.30 -9.81
C GLN A 316 0.42 16.52 -10.73
N THR A 317 1.07 16.68 -11.89
CA THR A 317 1.06 17.94 -12.70
C THR A 317 0.10 17.86 -13.87
N SER A 318 0.10 16.70 -14.51
CA SER A 318 -0.59 16.40 -15.75
C SER A 318 -0.91 14.92 -15.73
N ALA A 319 -2.18 14.55 -15.93
CA ALA A 319 -2.54 13.16 -16.15
C ALA A 319 -2.14 12.75 -17.57
N GLY A 320 -1.42 11.64 -17.75
CA GLY A 320 -1.12 11.18 -19.13
C GLY A 320 -0.06 10.10 -19.35
N THR A 321 0.84 9.81 -18.41
CA THR A 321 1.78 8.67 -18.50
C THR A 321 2.32 8.29 -17.12
N PRO A 322 2.67 7.02 -16.84
CA PRO A 322 3.20 6.59 -15.54
C PRO A 322 4.55 7.20 -15.15
N ASP A 323 5.30 7.77 -16.10
CA ASP A 323 6.73 8.07 -15.96
C ASP A 323 7.03 9.55 -15.67
N SER A 324 6.04 10.42 -15.38
CA SER A 324 6.26 11.88 -15.27
C SER A 324 5.21 12.63 -14.41
N TYR A 325 5.37 12.64 -13.08
CA TYR A 325 4.51 13.37 -12.12
C TYR A 325 5.31 14.48 -11.33
N ILE A 326 4.84 15.75 -11.34
CA ILE A 326 5.35 16.96 -10.60
C ILE A 326 4.12 17.75 -10.05
N GLY A 327 4.12 18.92 -9.38
CA GLY A 327 2.88 19.45 -8.70
C GLY A 327 1.98 20.48 -9.39
N PRO A 328 0.67 20.59 -9.04
CA PRO A 328 -0.04 21.85 -9.20
C PRO A 328 0.61 22.85 -8.23
N THR A 329 1.12 23.96 -8.77
CA THR A 329 1.95 24.87 -8.01
C THR A 329 1.13 25.75 -7.08
N PHE A 330 1.18 25.46 -5.77
CA PHE A 330 0.88 26.48 -4.75
C PHE A 330 2.08 27.41 -4.62
N THR A 331 1.86 28.72 -4.58
CA THR A 331 2.94 29.71 -4.38
C THR A 331 3.26 29.88 -2.89
N TYR A 332 4.31 29.20 -2.45
CA TYR A 332 4.84 29.21 -1.08
C TYR A 332 5.64 30.49 -0.75
N GLY A 333 4.99 31.65 -0.76
CA GLY A 333 5.63 32.91 -0.35
C GLY A 333 6.05 32.89 1.13
N GLY A 334 7.30 32.47 1.41
CA GLY A 334 7.88 32.41 2.76
C GLY A 334 8.10 31.01 3.36
N TYR A 335 8.19 29.95 2.55
CA TYR A 335 8.53 28.59 3.05
C TYR A 335 9.65 27.93 2.23
N ASN A 336 10.64 27.37 2.94
CA ASN A 336 11.89 26.78 2.44
C ASN A 336 12.47 25.89 3.56
N ALA A 337 12.34 24.56 3.40
CA ALA A 337 12.71 23.59 4.43
C ALA A 337 14.22 23.42 4.71
N PHE A 338 15.07 24.19 4.03
CA PHE A 338 16.54 24.14 4.18
C PHE A 338 17.16 25.51 4.46
N ASP A 339 16.37 26.44 5.01
CA ASP A 339 16.85 27.77 5.36
C ASP A 339 17.75 27.75 6.61
N THR A 340 19.06 27.86 6.40
CA THR A 340 20.06 28.01 7.45
C THR A 340 20.06 29.39 8.13
N THR A 341 19.27 30.35 7.62
CA THR A 341 19.14 31.72 8.17
C THR A 341 17.93 31.88 9.10
N GLY A 342 17.10 30.84 9.27
CA GLY A 342 16.11 30.75 10.34
C GLY A 342 14.71 31.32 10.04
N THR A 343 14.36 31.55 8.77
CA THR A 343 13.08 32.16 8.38
C THR A 343 12.02 31.18 7.85
N SER A 344 12.37 29.97 7.39
CA SER A 344 11.48 29.26 6.45
C SER A 344 11.28 27.72 6.53
N GLY A 345 11.99 26.91 7.35
CA GLY A 345 11.65 25.47 7.54
C GLY A 345 12.82 24.50 7.85
N PRO A 346 12.56 23.21 8.18
CA PRO A 346 13.45 22.45 9.08
C PRO A 346 14.43 21.43 8.46
N LEU A 347 15.69 21.56 8.89
CA LEU A 347 16.85 20.65 8.73
C LEU A 347 16.77 19.40 9.64
N PRO A 348 17.67 18.38 9.46
CA PRO A 348 17.81 17.25 10.39
C PRO A 348 17.77 17.66 11.86
N ALA A 349 17.15 16.81 12.69
CA ALA A 349 17.16 16.92 14.15
C ALA A 349 18.54 17.34 14.67
N PRO A 350 18.76 18.61 15.04
CA PRO A 350 20.05 18.99 15.60
C PRO A 350 20.12 18.41 17.02
N ASP A 351 21.33 18.05 17.46
CA ASP A 351 21.55 17.30 18.71
C ASP A 351 20.94 17.98 19.95
N ASN A 352 20.74 19.29 19.88
CA ASN A 352 20.07 20.10 20.89
C ASN A 352 18.59 19.73 21.15
N PHE A 353 17.95 18.92 20.29
CA PHE A 353 16.63 18.36 20.60
C PHE A 353 16.72 17.22 21.63
N GLN A 354 17.86 16.50 21.71
CA GLN A 354 18.07 15.39 22.64
C GLN A 354 18.06 15.84 24.11
N ASP A 355 18.67 16.98 24.39
CA ASP A 355 18.77 17.60 25.72
C ASP A 355 17.83 18.81 25.92
N GLN A 356 17.24 19.31 24.83
CA GLN A 356 16.44 20.55 24.72
C GLN A 356 17.26 21.83 24.94
N SER A 357 18.54 21.83 24.56
CA SER A 357 19.41 23.01 24.57
C SER A 357 19.24 23.90 23.31
N ASP A 358 20.00 24.98 23.21
CA ASP A 358 20.00 25.92 22.05
C ASP A 358 21.42 26.12 21.48
N LEU A 359 22.28 25.09 21.61
CA LEU A 359 23.75 25.26 21.56
C LEU A 359 24.38 25.12 20.19
N THR A 360 23.70 24.45 19.26
CA THR A 360 24.20 24.16 17.90
C THR A 360 23.92 25.29 16.91
N GLY A 361 23.53 26.47 17.40
CA GLY A 361 23.08 27.60 16.57
C GLY A 361 21.63 27.48 16.07
N ILE A 362 20.97 26.34 16.29
CA ILE A 362 19.56 26.09 15.99
C ILE A 362 18.81 26.00 17.33
N PRO A 363 17.91 26.94 17.67
CA PRO A 363 17.13 26.87 18.92
C PRO A 363 16.19 25.66 18.95
N TYR A 364 15.89 25.17 20.16
CA TYR A 364 14.81 24.19 20.34
C TYR A 364 13.45 24.87 20.06
N VAL A 365 12.58 24.21 19.28
CA VAL A 365 11.32 24.81 18.83
C VAL A 365 10.15 24.33 19.70
N GLY A 366 9.62 25.24 20.51
CA GLY A 366 8.52 24.98 21.42
C GLY A 366 8.95 24.78 22.88
N ASP A 367 8.06 24.22 23.67
CA ASP A 367 8.17 24.15 25.12
C ASP A 367 9.14 23.05 25.60
N LYS A 368 10.06 23.43 26.50
CA LYS A 368 11.07 22.53 27.06
C LYS A 368 10.51 21.71 28.23
N PHE A 369 10.97 20.47 28.39
CA PHE A 369 10.50 19.63 29.48
C PHE A 369 11.06 20.12 30.83
N PRO A 370 10.23 20.24 31.88
CA PRO A 370 10.64 20.76 33.18
C PRO A 370 11.75 19.95 33.88
N ARG A 371 12.81 20.65 34.28
CA ARG A 371 13.97 20.18 35.05
C ARG A 371 13.91 20.67 36.49
N LYS A 372 14.43 19.90 37.45
CA LYS A 372 14.38 20.24 38.88
C LYS A 372 14.92 21.65 39.15
N ALA A 373 14.32 22.36 40.11
CA ALA A 373 14.69 23.72 40.47
C ALA A 373 14.72 24.71 39.27
N GLY A 374 13.94 24.46 38.22
CA GLY A 374 13.92 25.27 37.00
C GLY A 374 15.22 25.22 36.18
N ALA A 375 16.06 24.19 36.37
CA ALA A 375 17.38 24.09 35.77
C ALA A 375 17.34 23.87 34.24
N MET A 376 17.10 24.94 33.47
CA MET A 376 17.23 24.92 32.02
C MET A 376 18.71 24.90 31.60
N PRO A 377 19.09 24.19 30.52
CA PRO A 377 20.41 24.34 29.91
C PRO A 377 20.57 25.81 29.46
N PRO A 378 21.68 26.50 29.81
CA PRO A 378 21.83 27.91 29.52
C PRO A 378 22.02 28.14 28.03
N THR A 379 21.53 29.27 27.54
CA THR A 379 21.89 29.79 26.21
C THR A 379 23.41 30.01 26.16
N GLY A 380 24.13 29.08 25.53
CA GLY A 380 25.56 29.22 25.24
C GLY A 380 26.55 28.34 26.01
N ALA A 381 26.16 27.33 26.80
CA ALA A 381 27.06 26.21 27.14
C ALA A 381 26.35 24.90 27.58
N LEU A 382 26.84 23.76 27.08
CA LEU A 382 26.66 22.45 27.72
C LEU A 382 27.87 22.20 28.64
N THR A 383 27.62 21.95 29.92
CA THR A 383 28.54 21.17 30.77
C THR A 383 27.86 19.83 31.08
N ALA A 384 28.59 18.89 31.72
CA ALA A 384 28.06 17.58 32.15
C ALA A 384 27.04 17.68 33.32
N SER A 385 26.13 18.66 33.25
CA SER A 385 25.36 19.20 34.37
C SER A 385 23.85 19.35 34.06
N TYR A 386 23.35 18.67 33.02
CA TYR A 386 21.92 18.55 32.72
C TYR A 386 21.65 17.11 32.26
N THR A 387 20.59 16.47 32.78
CA THR A 387 20.36 15.03 32.53
C THR A 387 18.89 14.62 32.69
N TRP A 388 18.54 13.48 32.10
CA TRP A 388 17.26 12.79 32.29
C TRP A 388 17.22 11.92 33.55
N ASP A 389 18.36 11.66 34.19
CA ASP A 389 18.48 10.91 35.44
C ASP A 389 17.90 11.69 36.65
N VAL A 390 16.85 11.16 37.27
CA VAL A 390 16.18 11.77 38.44
C VAL A 390 16.93 11.63 39.75
N THR A 391 17.98 10.82 39.83
CA THR A 391 18.84 10.82 41.02
C THR A 391 19.70 12.07 41.11
N LYS A 392 19.80 12.86 40.03
CA LYS A 392 20.65 14.06 39.99
C LYS A 392 19.90 15.34 40.39
N PRO A 393 20.57 16.34 41.02
CA PRO A 393 19.96 17.61 41.42
C PRO A 393 19.47 18.46 40.24
N ASN A 394 20.06 18.28 39.06
CA ASN A 394 19.80 18.93 37.78
C ASN A 394 19.06 17.99 36.80
N GLY A 395 18.42 16.96 37.34
CA GLY A 395 17.69 15.96 36.58
C GLY A 395 16.36 16.46 36.02
N ALA A 396 15.66 15.55 35.34
CA ALA A 396 14.24 15.64 35.09
C ALA A 396 13.44 15.88 36.39
N ALA A 397 12.35 16.66 36.35
CA ALA A 397 11.44 16.80 37.50
C ALA A 397 10.33 15.75 37.47
N VAL A 398 10.20 14.94 38.53
CA VAL A 398 9.13 13.94 38.68
C VAL A 398 7.79 14.62 38.98
N THR A 399 7.82 15.66 39.82
CA THR A 399 6.66 16.37 40.35
C THR A 399 6.80 17.88 40.17
N LEU A 400 5.70 18.63 40.32
CA LEU A 400 5.78 20.10 40.39
C LEU A 400 6.59 20.55 41.61
N ALA A 401 6.50 19.84 42.74
CA ALA A 401 7.30 20.14 43.92
C ALA A 401 8.82 20.03 43.66
N GLU A 402 9.28 19.05 42.87
CA GLU A 402 10.68 18.98 42.43
C GLU A 402 11.03 20.06 41.40
N TYR A 403 10.11 20.37 40.47
CA TYR A 403 10.33 21.41 39.46
C TYR A 403 10.57 22.78 40.10
N LEU A 404 9.76 23.15 41.10
CA LEU A 404 9.89 24.37 41.89
C LEU A 404 10.99 24.28 42.97
N GLY A 405 11.56 23.09 43.22
CA GLY A 405 12.61 22.86 44.22
C GLY A 405 12.12 22.81 45.68
N TRP A 406 10.83 22.59 45.91
CA TRP A 406 10.24 22.41 47.25
C TRP A 406 10.56 21.05 47.87
N THR A 407 10.97 20.04 47.11
CA THR A 407 11.41 18.74 47.63
C THR A 407 12.84 18.42 47.22
N ALA A 408 13.55 17.65 48.06
CA ALA A 408 14.82 17.05 47.68
C ALA A 408 14.66 16.10 46.48
N ALA A 409 15.74 15.84 45.77
CA ALA A 409 15.75 14.94 44.62
C ALA A 409 15.35 13.51 45.01
N TYR A 410 14.46 12.90 44.24
CA TYR A 410 14.16 11.47 44.24
C TYR A 410 15.44 10.61 44.27
N SER A 411 15.61 9.81 45.33
CA SER A 411 16.81 9.00 45.56
C SER A 411 16.64 7.54 45.16
N SER A 412 15.53 6.89 45.55
CA SER A 412 14.99 5.65 44.99
C SER A 412 13.68 5.26 45.71
N GLY A 413 12.81 4.48 45.05
CA GLY A 413 11.65 3.83 45.68
C GLY A 413 10.30 4.55 45.51
N SER A 414 9.21 3.82 45.75
CA SER A 414 7.85 4.14 45.32
C SER A 414 7.13 5.32 46.00
N SER A 415 7.79 6.07 46.89
CA SER A 415 7.18 7.21 47.57
C SER A 415 8.08 8.44 47.62
N LEU A 416 7.65 9.47 46.90
CA LEU A 416 8.11 10.85 47.09
C LEU A 416 7.74 11.35 48.52
N PRO A 417 8.38 12.40 49.05
CA PRO A 417 8.19 12.83 50.45
C PRO A 417 6.73 13.09 50.82
N SER A 418 6.19 12.35 51.79
CA SER A 418 4.78 12.45 52.23
C SER A 418 4.47 13.72 53.05
N THR A 419 5.50 14.42 53.51
CA THR A 419 5.41 15.69 54.26
C THR A 419 6.01 16.84 53.46
N ILE A 420 5.40 18.02 53.57
CA ILE A 420 5.97 19.27 53.08
C ILE A 420 7.14 19.64 54.00
N PRO A 421 8.23 20.28 53.51
CA PRO A 421 9.11 21.04 54.40
C PRO A 421 8.34 21.97 55.34
N THR A 422 8.92 22.34 56.48
CA THR A 422 8.26 23.10 57.55
C THR A 422 7.88 24.54 57.12
N ILE A 423 6.74 24.69 56.43
CA ILE A 423 6.26 25.96 55.86
C ILE A 423 5.13 26.59 56.71
N ALA A 424 4.23 25.78 57.30
CA ALA A 424 3.29 26.21 58.35
C ALA A 424 2.63 25.00 59.05
N SER A 425 2.11 25.18 60.26
CA SER A 425 1.38 24.14 60.99
C SER A 425 0.02 23.80 60.34
N GLY A 426 -0.31 22.50 60.31
CA GLY A 426 -1.57 21.98 59.79
C GLY A 426 -1.68 21.89 58.25
N ARG A 427 -0.56 21.98 57.52
CA ARG A 427 -0.52 21.81 56.06
C ARG A 427 -0.14 20.39 55.64
N SER A 428 -0.60 20.00 54.46
CA SER A 428 -0.31 18.72 53.78
C SER A 428 -0.29 18.93 52.26
N TRP A 429 0.31 18.01 51.51
CA TRP A 429 0.39 18.14 50.04
C TRP A 429 -0.97 18.28 49.33
N THR A 430 -2.07 17.87 49.97
CA THR A 430 -3.45 18.06 49.50
C THR A 430 -3.97 19.50 49.57
N ASN A 431 -3.27 20.41 50.27
CA ASN A 431 -3.62 21.84 50.39
C ASN A 431 -2.41 22.79 50.20
N PHE A 432 -1.31 22.28 49.65
CA PHE A 432 -0.14 23.06 49.25
C PHE A 432 -0.39 23.78 47.92
N ARG A 433 -0.04 25.07 47.84
CA ARG A 433 -0.05 25.86 46.60
C ARG A 433 1.08 26.89 46.59
N ASP A 434 1.49 27.25 45.38
CA ASP A 434 2.50 28.27 45.10
C ASP A 434 1.86 29.39 44.28
N ALA A 435 1.79 30.59 44.85
CA ALA A 435 1.09 31.71 44.23
C ALA A 435 1.80 32.22 42.97
N ASN A 436 3.12 32.05 42.86
CA ASN A 436 3.87 32.47 41.68
C ASN A 436 3.66 31.49 40.53
N TRP A 437 3.70 30.18 40.80
CA TRP A 437 3.35 29.16 39.81
C TRP A 437 1.90 29.35 39.31
N GLU A 438 0.94 29.54 40.21
CA GLU A 438 -0.46 29.74 39.83
C GLU A 438 -0.75 31.08 39.10
N THR A 439 0.16 32.06 39.20
CA THR A 439 0.05 33.35 38.49
C THR A 439 0.76 33.35 37.13
N TYR A 440 1.95 32.75 37.04
CA TYR A 440 2.84 32.87 35.88
C TYR A 440 3.05 31.56 35.10
N GLY A 441 2.71 30.40 35.68
CA GLY A 441 2.83 29.11 35.03
C GLY A 441 4.22 28.84 34.46
N TYR A 442 4.29 28.30 33.25
CA TYR A 442 5.58 28.02 32.59
C TYR A 442 6.38 29.28 32.20
N ASP A 443 5.74 30.44 32.10
CA ASP A 443 6.43 31.72 31.88
C ASP A 443 7.24 32.16 33.10
N MET A 444 7.17 31.45 34.23
CA MET A 444 7.95 31.75 35.43
C MET A 444 9.43 31.39 35.26
N ASN A 445 10.35 32.30 35.62
CA ASN A 445 11.78 31.98 35.73
C ASN A 445 12.04 31.17 37.02
N VAL A 446 11.85 29.85 36.92
CA VAL A 446 11.92 28.95 38.09
C VAL A 446 13.34 28.82 38.65
N SER A 447 14.39 29.04 37.85
CA SER A 447 15.79 29.05 38.34
C SER A 447 16.09 30.26 39.24
N ASP A 448 15.62 31.45 38.84
CA ASP A 448 15.69 32.66 39.68
C ASP A 448 14.75 32.53 40.90
N TYR A 449 13.57 31.94 40.73
CA TYR A 449 12.66 31.66 41.85
C TYR A 449 13.31 30.75 42.91
N TYR A 450 13.89 29.63 42.49
CA TYR A 450 14.54 28.68 43.38
C TYR A 450 15.69 29.34 44.15
N THR A 451 16.51 30.12 43.44
CA THR A 451 17.71 30.77 44.00
C THR A 451 17.38 31.87 45.01
N ASN A 452 16.32 32.67 44.78
CA ASN A 452 16.03 33.85 45.59
C ASN A 452 14.86 33.66 46.60
N VAL A 453 13.92 32.75 46.33
CA VAL A 453 12.69 32.57 47.13
C VAL A 453 12.63 31.23 47.86
N VAL A 454 13.05 30.14 47.21
CA VAL A 454 12.94 28.78 47.79
C VAL A 454 14.12 28.48 48.69
N LYS A 455 14.10 29.06 49.90
CA LYS A 455 14.92 28.62 51.03
C LYS A 455 14.09 27.69 51.92
N PRO A 456 14.33 26.35 51.89
CA PRO A 456 13.53 25.39 52.63
C PRO A 456 13.33 25.77 54.09
N GLY A 457 12.07 25.92 54.51
CA GLY A 457 11.70 26.23 55.89
C GLY A 457 11.70 27.71 56.30
N THR A 458 11.84 28.67 55.37
CA THR A 458 11.90 30.11 55.75
C THR A 458 10.97 31.07 55.00
N THR A 459 10.35 30.66 53.88
CA THR A 459 9.50 31.55 53.06
C THR A 459 8.15 30.90 52.76
N ASP A 460 7.07 31.69 52.84
CA ASP A 460 5.71 31.24 52.54
C ASP A 460 5.39 31.46 51.04
N PRO A 461 5.17 30.41 50.23
CA PRO A 461 4.92 30.52 48.80
C PRO A 461 3.56 31.16 48.43
N ARG A 462 2.72 31.51 49.42
CA ARG A 462 1.36 32.02 49.20
C ARG A 462 1.26 33.54 49.17
N THR A 463 2.11 34.21 49.93
CA THR A 463 2.05 35.66 50.19
C THR A 463 3.14 36.44 49.46
N THR A 464 4.16 35.74 48.97
CA THR A 464 5.31 36.33 48.27
C THR A 464 5.00 36.46 46.78
N VAL A 465 4.08 37.35 46.39
CA VAL A 465 3.99 37.86 45.01
C VAL A 465 5.02 38.98 44.89
N PRO A 466 6.10 38.84 44.10
CA PRO A 466 7.12 39.87 44.01
C PRO A 466 6.57 41.09 43.28
N THR A 467 6.52 42.23 43.98
CA THR A 467 5.98 43.48 43.45
C THR A 467 6.93 44.22 42.50
N ASN A 468 8.12 43.67 42.21
CA ASN A 468 9.18 44.35 41.45
C ASN A 468 9.26 43.88 40.00
N THR A 469 8.62 44.65 39.12
CA THR A 469 8.90 44.69 37.68
C THR A 469 10.39 45.04 37.45
N VAL A 470 11.08 44.23 36.64
CA VAL A 470 12.42 44.48 36.02
C VAL A 470 13.42 45.30 36.87
N GLY A 471 14.25 44.62 37.67
CA GLY A 471 15.36 45.30 38.38
C GLY A 471 15.95 44.57 39.59
N GLY A 472 15.20 43.62 40.18
CA GLY A 472 15.69 42.70 41.21
C GLY A 472 14.64 42.39 42.30
N LYS A 473 14.39 41.14 42.69
CA LYS A 473 14.81 39.84 42.14
C LYS A 473 13.98 38.77 42.88
N ALA A 474 12.92 38.29 42.22
CA ALA A 474 12.12 37.10 42.53
C ALA A 474 10.96 37.07 41.52
N GLY A 475 10.54 35.88 41.06
CA GLY A 475 9.31 35.72 40.24
C GLY A 475 9.28 36.49 38.91
N GLN A 476 10.43 36.71 38.28
CA GLN A 476 10.46 37.29 36.94
C GLN A 476 9.85 36.34 35.90
N VAL A 477 9.17 36.91 34.91
CA VAL A 477 8.76 36.19 33.69
C VAL A 477 9.99 35.90 32.81
N GLN A 478 10.03 34.74 32.19
CA GLN A 478 11.06 34.35 31.23
C GLN A 478 11.07 35.31 30.03
N VAL A 479 12.25 35.56 29.48
CA VAL A 479 12.39 36.38 28.27
C VAL A 479 11.66 35.73 27.09
N THR A 480 11.20 36.54 26.14
CA THR A 480 10.33 36.12 25.02
C THR A 480 10.76 34.83 24.29
N PRO A 481 12.06 34.54 24.04
CA PRO A 481 12.49 33.26 23.46
C PRO A 481 12.27 32.01 24.32
N GLY A 482 12.07 32.16 25.63
CA GLY A 482 11.79 31.06 26.58
C GLY A 482 10.33 30.99 27.06
N GLN A 483 9.49 31.97 26.71
CA GLN A 483 8.07 31.96 27.07
C GLN A 483 7.35 30.73 26.53
N PHE A 484 6.29 30.31 27.23
CA PHE A 484 5.56 29.11 26.91
C PHE A 484 4.74 29.27 25.61
N GLN A 485 4.99 28.39 24.66
CA GLN A 485 4.45 28.41 23.31
C GLN A 485 3.10 27.68 23.22
N GLY A 486 2.80 26.77 24.15
CA GLY A 486 1.64 25.89 24.10
C GLY A 486 1.78 24.74 23.11
N TYR A 487 3.02 24.44 22.70
CA TYR A 487 3.39 23.28 21.90
C TYR A 487 4.87 22.95 22.09
N SER A 488 5.20 21.66 22.09
CA SER A 488 6.56 21.17 21.81
C SER A 488 6.59 20.60 20.40
N MET A 489 7.54 21.00 19.57
CA MET A 489 7.83 20.27 18.33
C MET A 489 8.79 19.11 18.61
N GLY A 490 8.58 18.03 17.86
CA GLY A 490 9.62 17.05 17.63
C GLY A 490 10.44 17.46 16.42
N PRO A 491 11.60 16.84 16.21
CA PRO A 491 12.37 17.08 15.01
C PRO A 491 11.55 16.63 13.79
N GLN A 492 11.48 17.52 12.80
CA GLN A 492 10.89 17.39 11.47
C GLN A 492 9.61 16.56 11.37
N TYR A 493 9.79 15.24 11.38
CA TYR A 493 8.85 14.22 10.94
C TYR A 493 8.01 13.61 12.06
N TRP A 494 8.38 13.83 13.33
CA TRP A 494 7.53 13.40 14.43
C TRP A 494 6.23 14.20 14.38
N GLY A 495 6.31 15.53 14.51
CA GLY A 495 5.14 16.42 14.56
C GLY A 495 5.16 17.39 15.76
N LYS A 496 4.00 17.62 16.38
CA LYS A 496 3.86 18.46 17.58
C LYS A 496 2.89 17.89 18.62
N THR A 497 3.12 18.25 19.88
CA THR A 497 2.22 17.97 21.01
C THR A 497 1.94 19.24 21.82
N PHE A 498 0.80 19.30 22.49
CA PHE A 498 0.47 20.29 23.53
C PHE A 498 0.61 19.74 24.95
N MET A 499 0.90 18.44 25.11
CA MET A 499 0.83 17.74 26.39
C MET A 499 2.14 17.85 27.15
N ILE A 500 2.15 18.67 28.21
CA ILE A 500 3.32 18.81 29.09
C ILE A 500 2.84 18.73 30.55
N TRP A 501 3.66 18.09 31.39
CA TRP A 501 3.44 17.95 32.82
C TRP A 501 4.59 18.66 33.57
N PRO A 502 4.32 19.53 34.57
CA PRO A 502 3.00 19.92 35.08
C PRO A 502 2.27 20.99 34.23
N PRO A 503 0.97 20.83 33.90
CA PRO A 503 0.23 21.78 33.08
C PRO A 503 0.27 23.20 33.62
N ASP A 504 0.27 24.17 32.70
CA ASP A 504 0.14 25.57 33.06
C ASP A 504 -1.19 25.81 33.82
N PRO A 505 -1.17 26.30 35.07
CA PRO A 505 -2.36 26.44 35.90
C PRO A 505 -3.25 27.62 35.51
N ARG A 506 -2.80 28.49 34.60
CA ARG A 506 -3.55 29.68 34.19
C ARG A 506 -4.78 29.28 33.37
N THR A 507 -5.85 30.05 33.50
CA THR A 507 -7.01 29.90 32.61
C THR A 507 -6.62 30.34 31.20
N PRO A 508 -6.86 29.53 30.15
CA PRO A 508 -6.55 29.93 28.78
C PRO A 508 -7.34 31.19 28.39
N SER A 509 -6.65 32.23 27.92
CA SER A 509 -7.28 33.49 27.47
C SER A 509 -6.77 33.94 26.11
N GLY A 510 -7.53 34.83 25.46
CA GLY A 510 -7.18 35.36 24.14
C GLY A 510 -7.27 34.33 23.00
N ASN A 511 -6.74 34.71 21.84
CA ASN A 511 -6.82 33.94 20.61
C ASN A 511 -5.43 33.39 20.24
N PRO A 512 -5.21 32.07 20.05
CA PRO A 512 -3.90 31.48 19.68
C PRO A 512 -3.48 31.78 18.21
N GLY A 513 -3.78 32.97 17.70
CA GLY A 513 -3.69 33.29 16.28
C GLY A 513 -2.29 33.65 15.79
N GLY A 514 -2.03 33.42 14.50
CA GLY A 514 -0.96 34.08 13.74
C GLY A 514 0.46 33.57 14.00
N PHE A 515 1.01 32.83 13.03
CA PHE A 515 2.42 32.47 12.98
C PHE A 515 3.32 33.72 13.05
N GLY A 516 4.39 33.67 13.86
CA GLY A 516 5.42 34.72 13.89
C GLY A 516 5.21 35.84 14.92
N GLN A 517 4.10 35.89 15.65
CA GLN A 517 3.99 36.75 16.83
C GLN A 517 4.39 35.96 18.08
N ALA A 518 5.49 36.37 18.71
CA ALA A 518 5.82 35.90 20.05
C ALA A 518 4.80 36.50 21.04
N ASN A 519 3.93 35.64 21.57
CA ASN A 519 2.70 36.00 22.28
C ASN A 519 1.76 36.89 21.41
N PRO A 520 0.86 36.30 20.59
CA PRO A 520 -0.13 37.09 19.84
C PRO A 520 -0.99 37.90 20.83
N THR A 521 -0.95 39.22 20.69
CA THR A 521 -1.25 40.18 21.77
C THR A 521 -2.51 39.83 22.57
N GLY A 522 -2.33 39.44 23.84
CA GLY A 522 -3.40 39.10 24.77
C GLY A 522 -3.72 37.60 24.88
N TYR A 523 -2.97 36.73 24.20
CA TYR A 523 -3.06 35.29 24.38
C TYR A 523 -2.29 34.82 25.62
N VAL A 524 -2.97 34.13 26.52
CA VAL A 524 -2.34 33.45 27.66
C VAL A 524 -2.55 31.95 27.47
N PRO A 525 -1.46 31.19 27.26
CA PRO A 525 -1.49 29.76 27.39
C PRO A 525 -2.00 29.35 28.77
N GLY A 526 -2.75 28.26 28.81
CA GLY A 526 -3.38 27.77 30.02
C GLY A 526 -3.69 26.31 29.84
N ASP A 527 -4.00 25.61 30.93
CA ASP A 527 -4.00 24.15 31.01
C ASP A 527 -4.60 23.48 29.77
N TRP A 528 -3.80 22.61 29.14
CA TRP A 528 -4.21 21.86 27.97
C TRP A 528 -5.48 21.03 28.24
N ARG A 529 -5.74 20.61 29.48
CA ARG A 529 -6.97 19.94 29.92
C ARG A 529 -8.19 20.84 29.77
N LEU A 530 -8.13 22.06 30.29
CA LEU A 530 -9.22 23.04 30.20
C LEU A 530 -9.41 23.60 28.78
N ARG A 531 -8.36 23.54 27.96
CA ARG A 531 -8.31 24.06 26.61
C ARG A 531 -8.88 23.08 25.58
N TYR A 532 -8.43 21.82 25.62
CA TYR A 532 -8.74 20.81 24.60
C TYR A 532 -9.81 19.81 25.03
N PHE A 533 -10.28 19.88 26.29
CA PHE A 533 -11.32 18.98 26.80
C PHE A 533 -12.43 19.73 27.56
N TYR A 534 -13.66 19.30 27.32
CA TYR A 534 -14.86 19.71 28.01
C TYR A 534 -15.32 18.63 29.01
N ASN A 535 -16.19 18.99 29.94
CA ASN A 535 -16.97 18.01 30.71
C ASN A 535 -17.97 17.26 29.80
N SER A 536 -18.59 16.20 30.33
CA SER A 536 -19.56 15.37 29.59
C SER A 536 -20.76 16.14 29.04
N SER A 537 -21.12 17.28 29.62
CA SER A 537 -22.18 18.20 29.17
C SER A 537 -21.71 19.26 28.17
N GLY A 538 -20.42 19.30 27.80
CA GLY A 538 -19.85 20.29 26.86
C GLY A 538 -19.41 21.62 27.50
N GLY A 539 -19.40 21.73 28.84
CA GLY A 539 -18.88 22.90 29.56
C GLY A 539 -17.44 22.72 30.06
N THR A 540 -16.93 23.69 30.81
CA THR A 540 -15.58 23.64 31.41
C THR A 540 -15.43 22.48 32.41
N LEU A 541 -14.23 21.89 32.50
CA LEU A 541 -13.90 20.93 33.57
C LEU A 541 -13.73 21.68 34.91
N ALA A 542 -14.26 21.13 36.00
CA ALA A 542 -14.15 21.71 37.33
C ALA A 542 -12.98 21.11 38.13
N ASN A 543 -12.40 21.90 39.04
CA ASN A 543 -11.36 21.44 39.96
C ASN A 543 -11.90 20.42 40.98
N PRO A 544 -11.11 19.39 41.36
CA PRO A 544 -9.78 19.05 40.83
C PRO A 544 -9.88 18.40 39.43
N ILE A 545 -9.07 18.87 38.48
CA ILE A 545 -9.15 18.47 37.07
C ILE A 545 -8.52 17.08 36.81
N ASN A 546 -7.49 16.68 37.57
CA ASN A 546 -6.83 15.38 37.41
C ASN A 546 -7.82 14.19 37.28
N PRO A 547 -8.71 13.93 38.26
CA PRO A 547 -9.68 12.81 38.20
C PRO A 547 -10.76 12.93 37.10
N LYS A 548 -10.70 13.94 36.22
CA LYS A 548 -11.59 14.11 35.06
C LYS A 548 -10.93 13.79 33.71
N VAL A 549 -9.61 13.66 33.67
CA VAL A 549 -8.84 13.37 32.44
C VAL A 549 -7.90 12.17 32.64
N VAL A 550 -7.36 12.00 33.85
CA VAL A 550 -6.61 10.80 34.27
C VAL A 550 -7.41 9.98 35.28
N ASN A 551 -7.32 8.66 35.19
CA ASN A 551 -8.08 7.74 36.03
C ASN A 551 -7.44 7.60 37.43
N ALA A 552 -7.88 8.46 38.34
CA ALA A 552 -7.46 8.44 39.74
C ALA A 552 -7.87 7.17 40.51
N SER A 553 -8.77 6.30 40.01
CA SER A 553 -9.16 5.08 40.74
C SER A 553 -8.08 3.99 40.74
N THR A 554 -7.12 4.05 39.82
CA THR A 554 -6.06 3.03 39.64
C THR A 554 -4.79 3.28 40.45
N SER A 555 -4.78 4.32 41.30
CA SER A 555 -3.61 4.96 41.97
C SER A 555 -2.46 5.43 41.07
N THR A 556 -2.35 4.92 39.85
CA THR A 556 -1.33 5.25 38.85
C THR A 556 -1.71 6.40 37.92
N GLY A 557 -3.00 6.73 37.80
CA GLY A 557 -3.46 7.83 36.94
C GLY A 557 -3.40 7.51 35.45
N ALA A 558 -3.76 6.28 35.05
CA ALA A 558 -3.84 5.89 33.64
C ALA A 558 -4.80 6.78 32.83
N TRP A 559 -4.48 7.06 31.57
CA TRP A 559 -5.33 7.87 30.70
C TRP A 559 -6.55 7.10 30.23
N TYR A 560 -7.75 7.59 30.55
CA TYR A 560 -9.00 6.84 30.37
C TYR A 560 -10.18 7.80 30.10
N PRO A 561 -10.48 8.09 28.82
CA PRO A 561 -11.60 8.96 28.46
C PRO A 561 -12.97 8.28 28.52
N SER A 562 -13.06 6.97 28.83
CA SER A 562 -14.28 6.17 28.62
C SER A 562 -15.53 6.60 29.40
N THR A 563 -15.43 7.53 30.38
CA THR A 563 -16.60 8.15 31.03
C THR A 563 -16.44 9.63 31.44
N ALA A 564 -15.32 10.34 31.15
CA ALA A 564 -14.96 11.54 31.93
C ALA A 564 -14.90 12.92 31.19
N PRO A 565 -14.27 13.09 30.01
CA PRO A 565 -14.37 14.35 29.26
C PRO A 565 -14.67 14.21 27.74
N LYS A 566 -15.15 15.28 27.10
CA LYS A 566 -15.38 15.38 25.64
C LYS A 566 -14.28 16.20 24.96
N THR A 567 -13.80 15.78 23.79
CA THR A 567 -12.80 16.53 23.00
C THR A 567 -13.35 17.87 22.50
N ASN A 568 -12.59 18.96 22.66
CA ASN A 568 -12.86 20.27 22.08
C ASN A 568 -12.19 20.38 20.69
N TYR A 569 -12.78 19.74 19.68
CA TYR A 569 -12.21 19.66 18.34
C TYR A 569 -11.87 21.02 17.73
N ALA A 570 -12.69 22.05 17.97
CA ALA A 570 -12.42 23.39 17.45
C ALA A 570 -11.15 24.00 18.05
N ALA A 571 -10.89 23.82 19.35
CA ALA A 571 -9.62 24.25 19.96
C ALA A 571 -8.44 23.42 19.47
N VAL A 572 -8.61 22.10 19.30
CA VAL A 572 -7.54 21.21 18.77
C VAL A 572 -7.19 21.58 17.33
N LEU A 573 -8.17 21.71 16.43
CA LEU A 573 -7.96 22.12 15.03
C LEU A 573 -7.30 23.49 14.91
N LYS A 574 -7.75 24.44 15.74
CA LYS A 574 -7.17 25.77 15.80
C LYS A 574 -5.72 25.75 16.27
N TRP A 575 -5.38 24.88 17.21
CA TRP A 575 -4.00 24.65 17.65
C TRP A 575 -3.16 23.91 16.60
N ILE A 576 -3.72 22.92 15.89
CA ILE A 576 -3.08 22.24 14.75
C ILE A 576 -2.71 23.26 13.65
N LYS A 577 -3.54 24.29 13.45
CA LYS A 577 -3.26 25.42 12.54
C LYS A 577 -2.47 26.58 13.17
N SER A 578 -2.16 26.52 14.47
CA SER A 578 -1.30 27.50 15.15
C SER A 578 0.16 27.03 15.19
N GLY A 579 1.08 27.99 15.13
CA GLY A 579 2.51 27.70 15.07
C GLY A 579 2.91 26.81 13.87
N PRO A 580 4.09 26.17 13.92
CA PRO A 580 4.59 25.27 12.89
C PRO A 580 3.56 24.23 12.40
N MET A 581 3.32 24.22 11.09
CA MET A 581 2.50 23.21 10.44
C MET A 581 3.32 21.93 10.25
N VAL A 582 2.79 20.81 10.75
CA VAL A 582 3.42 19.48 10.68
C VAL A 582 2.58 18.46 9.89
N LEU A 583 1.43 18.90 9.39
CA LEU A 583 0.52 18.15 8.53
C LEU A 583 0.23 19.01 7.30
N PRO A 584 0.08 18.42 6.11
CA PRO A 584 -0.15 19.17 4.89
C PRO A 584 -1.54 19.85 4.92
N PRO A 585 -1.73 20.97 4.20
CA PRO A 585 -3.00 21.70 4.20
C PRO A 585 -4.14 20.93 3.50
N ASN A 586 -3.81 19.98 2.63
CA ASN A 586 -4.72 19.00 2.01
C ASN A 586 -3.99 17.66 1.85
N LEU A 587 -4.72 16.55 1.76
CA LEU A 587 -4.13 15.23 1.58
C LEU A 587 -4.90 14.40 0.56
N ARG A 588 -4.17 13.94 -0.46
CA ARG A 588 -4.62 13.07 -1.56
C ARG A 588 -3.52 12.08 -1.92
N SER A 589 -3.88 10.87 -2.35
CA SER A 589 -2.94 9.89 -2.94
C SER A 589 -3.70 8.79 -3.69
N GLY A 590 -3.16 8.31 -4.81
CA GLY A 590 -3.75 7.18 -5.57
C GLY A 590 -5.24 7.34 -5.91
N ARG A 591 -5.66 8.56 -6.27
CA ARG A 591 -7.06 8.96 -6.52
C ARG A 591 -7.99 8.89 -5.30
N VAL A 592 -7.45 8.82 -4.08
CA VAL A 592 -8.19 9.00 -2.83
C VAL A 592 -7.94 10.40 -2.29
N LEU A 593 -9.01 11.16 -2.06
CA LEU A 593 -9.02 12.45 -1.37
C LEU A 593 -9.37 12.20 0.11
N TYR A 594 -8.37 12.31 0.98
CA TYR A 594 -8.52 12.10 2.42
C TYR A 594 -9.15 13.33 3.08
N TYR A 595 -8.61 14.51 2.78
CA TYR A 595 -9.22 15.80 3.09
C TYR A 595 -8.77 16.87 2.10
N SER A 596 -9.69 17.77 1.73
CA SER A 596 -9.42 18.92 0.88
C SER A 596 -8.83 20.12 1.63
N SER A 597 -9.09 20.20 2.94
CA SER A 597 -8.69 21.30 3.82
C SER A 597 -8.61 20.87 5.30
N ILE A 598 -7.99 21.69 6.14
CA ILE A 598 -8.06 21.56 7.61
C ILE A 598 -9.19 22.45 8.15
N PRO A 599 -10.35 21.91 8.58
CA PRO A 599 -11.53 22.69 8.96
C PRO A 599 -11.31 23.49 10.25
N ASP A 600 -12.18 24.47 10.54
CA ASP A 600 -12.19 25.20 11.82
C ASP A 600 -12.96 24.48 12.93
N THR A 601 -13.88 23.60 12.56
CA THR A 601 -14.70 22.80 13.47
C THR A 601 -15.09 21.49 12.79
N THR A 602 -15.26 20.42 13.58
CA THR A 602 -15.80 19.13 13.12
C THR A 602 -17.33 19.09 13.13
N THR A 603 -18.01 20.10 13.69
CA THR A 603 -19.47 20.14 13.73
C THR A 603 -20.05 20.35 12.33
N SER A 604 -20.77 19.35 11.84
CA SER A 604 -21.50 19.44 10.57
C SER A 604 -22.68 20.41 10.68
N SER A 605 -22.88 21.23 9.65
CA SER A 605 -23.99 22.17 9.52
C SER A 605 -24.90 21.77 8.36
N GLY A 606 -26.19 22.13 8.42
CA GLY A 606 -27.15 21.83 7.35
C GLY A 606 -26.87 22.51 5.99
N GLY A 607 -25.88 23.40 5.93
CA GLY A 607 -25.41 24.04 4.69
C GLY A 607 -24.02 23.55 4.22
N ASP A 608 -23.42 22.56 4.88
CA ASP A 608 -22.14 22.00 4.44
C ASP A 608 -22.32 21.22 3.13
N SER A 609 -21.38 21.34 2.19
CA SER A 609 -21.29 20.40 1.06
C SER A 609 -20.83 19.03 1.56
N SER A 610 -21.09 17.97 0.78
CA SER A 610 -20.64 16.61 1.09
C SER A 610 -19.12 16.52 1.30
N ALA A 611 -18.34 17.27 0.52
CA ALA A 611 -16.88 17.36 0.69
C ALA A 611 -16.48 18.03 2.01
N VAL A 612 -17.16 19.11 2.42
CA VAL A 612 -16.89 19.78 3.70
C VAL A 612 -17.29 18.88 4.87
N ALA A 613 -18.41 18.16 4.78
CA ALA A 613 -18.82 17.18 5.78
C ALA A 613 -17.81 16.02 5.91
N ALA A 614 -17.23 15.57 4.79
CA ALA A 614 -16.19 14.55 4.76
C ALA A 614 -14.88 15.02 5.42
N ASP A 615 -14.39 16.23 5.08
CA ASP A 615 -13.22 16.85 5.74
C ASP A 615 -13.44 16.94 7.26
N LYS A 616 -14.64 17.36 7.70
CA LYS A 616 -15.00 17.46 9.11
C LYS A 616 -14.96 16.10 9.82
N LYS A 617 -15.48 15.04 9.20
CA LYS A 617 -15.43 13.68 9.77
C LYS A 617 -14.00 13.13 9.78
N PHE A 618 -13.22 13.33 8.71
CA PHE A 618 -11.80 12.95 8.66
C PHE A 618 -11.03 13.50 9.86
N TRP A 619 -11.15 14.80 10.08
CA TRP A 619 -10.41 15.47 11.15
C TRP A 619 -10.93 15.15 12.54
N GLN A 620 -12.24 14.92 12.70
CA GLN A 620 -12.78 14.39 13.96
C GLN A 620 -12.11 13.07 14.31
N ASP A 621 -12.10 12.14 13.36
CA ASP A 621 -11.65 10.78 13.62
C ASP A 621 -10.16 10.67 13.84
N TYR A 622 -9.37 11.46 13.12
CA TYR A 622 -7.92 11.56 13.33
C TYR A 622 -7.59 12.15 14.71
N ILE A 623 -8.34 13.18 15.14
CA ILE A 623 -8.18 13.76 16.49
C ILE A 623 -8.55 12.73 17.56
N ASP A 624 -9.64 11.99 17.38
CA ASP A 624 -10.03 10.93 18.31
C ASP A 624 -9.03 9.78 18.32
N PHE A 625 -8.43 9.41 17.18
CA PHE A 625 -7.34 8.41 17.12
C PHE A 625 -6.10 8.84 17.91
N VAL A 626 -5.72 10.13 17.87
CA VAL A 626 -4.55 10.66 18.59
C VAL A 626 -4.83 10.88 20.08
N LEU A 627 -6.07 11.26 20.46
CA LEU A 627 -6.40 11.71 21.83
C LEU A 627 -7.25 10.74 22.67
N THR A 628 -7.91 9.74 22.05
CA THR A 628 -8.90 8.90 22.75
C THR A 628 -8.59 7.41 22.67
N ASN A 629 -9.04 6.67 23.69
CA ASN A 629 -8.89 5.22 23.77
C ASN A 629 -10.07 4.45 23.10
N SER A 630 -11.01 5.14 22.46
CA SER A 630 -12.22 4.50 21.89
C SER A 630 -11.98 3.72 20.59
N ALA A 631 -10.81 3.87 19.96
CA ALA A 631 -10.40 3.13 18.75
C ALA A 631 -9.11 2.29 18.93
N GLY A 632 -8.58 2.18 20.16
CA GLY A 632 -7.62 1.15 20.57
C GLY A 632 -6.18 1.18 20.03
N GLN A 633 -5.24 1.22 20.97
CA GLN A 633 -4.10 0.27 21.02
C GLN A 633 -2.85 0.44 20.10
N TYR A 634 -2.55 1.61 19.54
CA TYR A 634 -1.29 1.74 18.75
C TYR A 634 -0.31 2.80 19.26
N LEU A 635 -0.76 4.03 19.56
CA LEU A 635 0.13 5.13 20.00
C LEU A 635 -0.32 5.85 21.27
N GLY A 636 -1.63 5.83 21.59
CA GLY A 636 -2.22 6.56 22.72
C GLY A 636 -2.24 5.83 24.06
N ASP A 637 -1.80 4.57 24.14
CA ASP A 637 -1.83 3.80 25.39
C ASP A 637 -0.85 4.35 26.42
N TYR A 638 -1.12 4.11 27.71
CA TYR A 638 -0.34 4.65 28.81
C TYR A 638 0.90 3.80 29.14
N GLU A 639 1.93 4.43 29.70
CA GLU A 639 3.05 3.69 30.25
C GLU A 639 2.71 3.07 31.61
N THR A 640 2.99 1.78 31.76
CA THR A 640 2.80 1.06 33.04
C THR A 640 3.85 1.42 34.09
N ALA A 641 4.96 2.04 33.68
CA ALA A 641 5.95 2.63 34.57
C ALA A 641 5.73 4.16 34.67
N GLY A 642 6.01 4.73 35.84
CA GLY A 642 5.95 6.18 36.03
C GLY A 642 7.14 6.84 35.37
N TRP A 643 7.02 8.14 35.09
CA TRP A 643 8.10 8.89 34.46
C TRP A 643 8.94 9.64 35.50
N PRO A 644 10.26 9.71 35.31
CA PRO A 644 11.07 8.90 34.41
C PRO A 644 11.35 7.52 35.02
N ASP A 645 12.14 6.71 34.32
CA ASP A 645 12.14 5.26 34.51
C ASP A 645 12.56 4.81 35.91
N GLY A 646 11.82 3.85 36.46
CA GLY A 646 12.03 3.36 37.83
C GLY A 646 11.29 4.16 38.91
N VAL A 647 10.50 5.17 38.52
CA VAL A 647 9.54 5.83 39.42
C VAL A 647 8.17 5.15 39.37
N THR A 648 7.53 4.98 40.53
CA THR A 648 6.14 4.54 40.61
C THR A 648 5.21 5.70 40.23
N PRO A 649 4.31 5.53 39.23
CA PRO A 649 3.33 6.57 38.92
C PRO A 649 2.33 6.67 40.07
N SER A 650 1.96 7.89 40.44
CA SER A 650 1.14 8.18 41.60
C SER A 650 0.28 9.41 41.34
N VAL A 651 -1.03 9.29 41.53
CA VAL A 651 -1.95 10.43 41.51
C VAL A 651 -2.74 10.45 42.82
N SER A 652 -2.93 11.65 43.37
CA SER A 652 -3.72 11.93 44.55
C SER A 652 -5.14 11.37 44.42
N THR A 653 -5.40 10.24 45.10
CA THR A 653 -6.73 9.64 45.22
C THR A 653 -7.62 10.40 46.21
N THR A 654 -7.02 11.24 47.06
CA THR A 654 -7.72 12.12 48.01
C THR A 654 -8.09 13.45 47.37
N THR A 655 -9.27 13.97 47.72
CA THR A 655 -9.77 15.28 47.27
C THR A 655 -8.84 16.40 47.74
N LEU A 656 -8.44 17.28 46.83
CA LEU A 656 -7.74 18.52 47.18
C LEU A 656 -8.62 19.43 48.02
N THR A 657 -8.05 20.06 49.05
CA THR A 657 -8.79 20.89 50.00
C THR A 657 -8.24 22.31 50.07
N ALA A 658 -9.14 23.27 50.28
CA ALA A 658 -8.77 24.63 50.65
C ALA A 658 -8.13 24.65 52.05
N TYR A 659 -7.22 25.60 52.30
CA TYR A 659 -6.65 25.84 53.63
C TYR A 659 -7.00 27.26 54.07
N LYS A 660 -7.84 27.40 55.11
CA LYS A 660 -8.33 28.69 55.61
C LYS A 660 -8.97 29.51 54.47
N THR A 661 -8.40 30.65 54.12
CA THR A 661 -8.84 31.54 53.04
C THR A 661 -8.21 31.23 51.67
N ASP A 662 -7.27 30.29 51.61
CA ASP A 662 -6.61 29.92 50.37
C ASP A 662 -7.57 29.09 49.48
N PRO A 663 -7.68 29.37 48.17
CA PRO A 663 -8.44 28.54 47.26
C PRO A 663 -7.87 27.10 47.20
N VAL A 664 -8.70 26.16 46.74
CA VAL A 664 -8.27 24.78 46.46
C VAL A 664 -7.10 24.81 45.47
N PRO A 665 -5.97 24.11 45.74
CA PRO A 665 -4.83 24.09 44.83
C PRO A 665 -5.21 23.51 43.46
N TYR A 666 -4.52 23.97 42.42
CA TYR A 666 -4.85 23.62 41.04
C TYR A 666 -4.77 22.10 40.73
N MET A 667 -3.80 21.43 41.35
CA MET A 667 -3.55 19.99 41.29
C MET A 667 -2.75 19.58 42.54
N ASN A 668 -2.50 18.29 42.79
CA ASN A 668 -1.55 17.92 43.84
C ASN A 668 -0.12 18.16 43.30
N TYR A 669 0.70 18.90 44.04
CA TYR A 669 2.06 19.24 43.61
C TYR A 669 2.99 18.02 43.63
N MET A 670 2.53 16.90 44.19
CA MET A 670 3.18 15.58 44.21
C MET A 670 2.67 14.60 43.14
N ASP A 671 1.70 14.99 42.31
CA ASP A 671 1.18 14.12 41.24
C ASP A 671 2.29 13.78 40.23
N ASN A 672 2.34 12.51 39.83
CA ASN A 672 3.12 12.00 38.70
C ASN A 672 2.28 10.94 37.96
N PRO A 673 1.32 11.37 37.11
CA PRO A 673 0.46 10.45 36.39
C PRO A 673 1.23 9.64 35.35
N CYS A 674 0.75 8.44 35.05
CA CYS A 674 1.06 7.75 33.80
C CYS A 674 0.83 8.69 32.60
N ARG A 675 1.68 8.55 31.56
CA ARG A 675 1.60 9.38 30.34
C ARG A 675 1.28 8.49 29.14
N PRO A 676 0.55 8.99 28.12
CA PRO A 676 0.38 8.27 26.87
C PRO A 676 1.75 8.13 26.21
N ARG A 677 2.06 6.97 25.61
CA ARG A 677 3.34 6.71 24.92
C ARG A 677 3.59 7.75 23.83
N GLY A 678 2.56 8.03 23.04
CA GLY A 678 2.53 9.06 22.00
C GLY A 678 1.98 10.41 22.45
N GLN A 679 1.90 10.74 23.75
CA GLN A 679 1.62 12.07 24.34
C GLN A 679 0.75 13.06 23.53
N GLY A 680 -0.40 12.64 22.97
CA GLY A 680 -1.27 13.51 22.18
C GLY A 680 -0.61 14.09 20.92
N TRP A 681 0.19 13.28 20.23
CA TRP A 681 1.12 13.72 19.20
C TRP A 681 0.51 13.75 17.78
N PHE A 682 0.49 14.94 17.16
CA PHE A 682 -0.05 15.17 15.82
C PHE A 682 1.08 15.35 14.81
N GLY A 683 1.14 14.52 13.77
CA GLY A 683 2.16 14.61 12.74
C GLY A 683 2.12 13.45 11.75
N PRO A 684 3.08 13.40 10.80
CA PRO A 684 3.06 12.46 9.67
C PRO A 684 2.93 11.00 10.07
N MET A 685 3.68 10.51 11.07
CA MET A 685 3.57 9.10 11.50
C MET A 685 2.23 8.78 12.15
N THR A 686 1.67 9.68 12.97
CA THR A 686 0.35 9.41 13.59
C THR A 686 -0.77 9.50 12.55
N MET A 687 -0.59 10.31 11.50
CA MET A 687 -1.45 10.30 10.31
C MET A 687 -1.34 8.98 9.54
N MET A 688 -0.13 8.48 9.25
CA MET A 688 0.04 7.19 8.57
C MET A 688 -0.53 6.02 9.37
N ALA A 689 -0.41 6.03 10.70
CA ALA A 689 -1.02 5.06 11.60
C ALA A 689 -2.55 5.12 11.60
N PHE A 690 -3.12 6.31 11.59
CA PHE A 690 -4.56 6.51 11.45
C PHE A 690 -5.09 5.94 10.12
N LEU A 691 -4.38 6.23 9.02
CA LEU A 691 -4.73 5.73 7.69
C LEU A 691 -4.50 4.21 7.52
N GLU A 692 -3.77 3.56 8.41
CA GLU A 692 -3.59 2.10 8.41
C GLU A 692 -4.77 1.36 9.06
N CYS A 693 -5.21 1.82 10.24
CA CYS A 693 -6.09 1.02 11.08
C CYS A 693 -7.58 1.27 10.85
N GLY A 694 -7.97 2.53 10.57
CA GLY A 694 -9.36 2.99 10.69
C GLY A 694 -9.90 2.85 12.12
N GLN A 695 -11.03 3.50 12.45
CA GLN A 695 -11.52 3.52 13.85
C GLN A 695 -12.01 2.17 14.41
N ASN A 696 -12.16 1.10 13.62
CA ASN A 696 -12.50 -0.24 14.12
C ASN A 696 -11.72 -1.38 13.42
N HIS A 697 -10.41 -1.22 13.26
CA HIS A 697 -9.45 -2.30 12.92
C HIS A 697 -9.74 -3.12 11.63
N THR A 698 -10.56 -2.61 10.72
CA THR A 698 -11.00 -3.29 9.50
C THR A 698 -11.10 -2.31 8.33
N GLY A 699 -9.94 -1.92 7.79
CA GLY A 699 -9.86 -1.13 6.56
C GLY A 699 -8.85 -0.01 6.61
N GLY A 700 -7.64 -0.29 6.13
CA GLY A 700 -6.67 0.76 5.84
C GLY A 700 -7.17 1.66 4.72
N LEU A 701 -7.12 2.96 4.96
CA LEU A 701 -7.38 4.02 3.99
C LEU A 701 -6.19 4.32 3.08
N TRP A 702 -4.99 3.76 3.37
CA TRP A 702 -3.82 3.88 2.49
C TRP A 702 -4.23 3.71 1.03
N SER A 703 -3.60 4.47 0.14
CA SER A 703 -3.94 4.43 -1.29
C SER A 703 -3.41 3.14 -1.93
N GLY A 704 -4.01 2.72 -3.05
CA GLY A 704 -3.51 1.55 -3.79
C GLY A 704 -2.09 1.77 -4.36
N THR A 705 -1.64 3.03 -4.42
CA THR A 705 -0.28 3.47 -4.77
C THR A 705 0.71 3.49 -3.59
N THR A 706 0.27 3.20 -2.36
CA THR A 706 1.19 3.11 -1.21
C THR A 706 2.08 1.87 -1.35
N HIS A 707 3.37 2.00 -1.00
CA HIS A 707 4.38 0.94 -1.02
C HIS A 707 4.16 -0.09 0.13
N GLN A 708 3.00 -0.74 0.12
CA GLN A 708 2.60 -1.77 1.08
C GLN A 708 3.34 -3.09 0.78
N ALA A 709 4.37 -3.38 1.57
CA ALA A 709 5.16 -4.61 1.66
C ALA A 709 5.14 -5.50 0.39
N GLN A 710 4.52 -6.68 0.49
CA GLN A 710 4.51 -7.68 -0.56
C GLN A 710 3.47 -7.36 -1.64
N CYS A 711 2.32 -6.80 -1.24
CA CYS A 711 1.25 -6.36 -2.13
C CYS A 711 1.75 -5.39 -3.23
N TRP A 712 2.66 -4.48 -2.89
CA TRP A 712 3.21 -3.52 -3.86
C TRP A 712 4.14 -4.16 -4.89
N GLN A 713 5.05 -5.07 -4.51
CA GLN A 713 5.92 -5.74 -5.52
C GLN A 713 5.07 -6.61 -6.46
N LEU A 714 3.97 -7.19 -5.95
CA LEU A 714 3.01 -7.97 -6.72
C LEU A 714 2.34 -7.11 -7.79
N LYS A 715 1.76 -5.96 -7.38
CA LYS A 715 1.15 -5.00 -8.31
C LYS A 715 2.11 -4.57 -9.41
N VAL A 716 3.36 -4.24 -9.08
CA VAL A 716 4.37 -3.81 -10.06
C VAL A 716 4.73 -4.95 -11.02
N GLY A 717 4.98 -6.17 -10.52
CA GLY A 717 5.27 -7.33 -11.35
C GLY A 717 4.11 -7.72 -12.27
N VAL A 718 2.87 -7.72 -11.76
CA VAL A 718 1.67 -8.01 -12.57
C VAL A 718 1.41 -6.90 -13.60
N ASN A 719 1.64 -5.62 -13.28
CA ASN A 719 1.52 -4.53 -14.24
C ASN A 719 2.52 -4.66 -15.41
N SER A 720 3.75 -5.10 -15.12
CA SER A 720 4.75 -5.45 -16.14
C SER A 720 4.30 -6.60 -17.02
N VAL A 721 3.59 -7.58 -16.47
CA VAL A 721 3.05 -8.75 -17.19
C VAL A 721 1.83 -8.40 -18.03
N ILE A 722 0.93 -7.54 -17.55
CA ILE A 722 -0.16 -6.97 -18.35
C ILE A 722 0.42 -6.25 -19.58
N SER A 723 1.54 -5.53 -19.40
CA SER A 723 2.27 -4.87 -20.49
C SER A 723 2.94 -5.86 -21.45
N ASP A 724 3.55 -6.94 -20.96
CA ASP A 724 4.13 -8.02 -21.79
C ASP A 724 3.05 -8.73 -22.63
N VAL A 725 1.93 -9.13 -21.99
CA VAL A 725 0.78 -9.75 -22.65
C VAL A 725 0.18 -8.83 -23.70
N ARG A 726 -0.05 -7.54 -23.37
CA ARG A 726 -0.48 -6.53 -24.35
C ARG A 726 0.47 -6.52 -25.54
N ASN A 727 1.76 -6.30 -25.29
CA ASN A 727 2.74 -6.08 -26.36
C ASN A 727 2.88 -7.31 -27.25
N ASN A 728 3.00 -8.50 -26.68
CA ASN A 728 3.44 -9.70 -27.38
C ASN A 728 2.32 -10.69 -27.70
N HIS A 729 1.12 -10.58 -27.13
CA HIS A 729 0.03 -11.55 -27.31
C HIS A 729 -1.27 -10.92 -27.82
N PRO A 730 -1.35 -10.59 -29.13
CA PRO A 730 -2.39 -9.70 -29.67
C PRO A 730 -3.82 -10.26 -29.66
N ASN A 731 -4.01 -11.56 -29.40
CA ASN A 731 -5.33 -12.21 -29.29
C ASN A 731 -5.66 -12.72 -27.87
N ASP A 732 -4.83 -12.39 -26.87
CA ASP A 732 -5.05 -12.86 -25.50
C ASP A 732 -5.97 -11.92 -24.75
N PHE A 733 -6.98 -12.49 -24.09
CA PHE A 733 -7.82 -11.78 -23.12
C PHE A 733 -7.20 -11.97 -21.74
N PHE A 734 -7.11 -10.90 -20.97
CA PHE A 734 -6.61 -10.92 -19.60
C PHE A 734 -7.73 -10.41 -18.68
N GLY A 735 -7.93 -11.09 -17.56
CA GLY A 735 -8.93 -10.78 -16.55
C GLY A 735 -8.33 -10.81 -15.15
N LEU A 736 -8.84 -9.94 -14.28
CA LEU A 736 -8.26 -9.68 -12.96
C LEU A 736 -9.30 -9.87 -11.85
N ALA A 737 -8.95 -10.71 -10.88
CA ALA A 737 -9.66 -10.89 -9.63
C ALA A 737 -8.67 -10.75 -8.46
N PHE A 738 -9.10 -10.10 -7.39
CA PHE A 738 -8.45 -10.14 -6.08
C PHE A 738 -9.29 -11.02 -5.17
N PHE A 739 -8.71 -11.64 -4.14
CA PHE A 739 -9.50 -12.38 -3.15
C PHE A 739 -9.11 -12.04 -1.72
N THR A 740 -10.13 -11.97 -0.86
CA THR A 740 -10.00 -12.03 0.61
C THR A 740 -11.22 -12.74 1.20
N ALA A 741 -11.27 -12.87 2.53
CA ALA A 741 -12.42 -13.41 3.25
C ALA A 741 -13.67 -12.52 3.18
N THR A 742 -13.56 -11.19 3.30
CA THR A 742 -14.69 -10.27 3.56
C THR A 742 -14.95 -9.21 2.49
N CYS A 743 -14.04 -9.03 1.53
CA CYS A 743 -14.22 -8.18 0.34
C CYS A 743 -13.76 -8.93 -0.92
N TYR A 744 -13.77 -8.23 -2.05
CA TYR A 744 -13.55 -8.76 -3.40
C TYR A 744 -14.39 -10.02 -3.64
N LYS A 745 -15.73 -9.87 -3.59
CA LYS A 745 -16.69 -10.97 -3.85
C LYS A 745 -17.27 -10.92 -5.26
N SER A 746 -16.63 -10.12 -6.10
CA SER A 746 -16.98 -9.83 -7.48
C SER A 746 -15.69 -9.49 -8.24
N LEU A 747 -15.72 -9.61 -9.57
CA LEU A 747 -14.54 -9.39 -10.40
C LEU A 747 -14.04 -7.95 -10.31
N ILE A 748 -12.74 -7.74 -10.51
CA ILE A 748 -12.14 -6.40 -10.49
C ILE A 748 -12.15 -5.83 -11.91
N VAL A 749 -11.65 -6.60 -12.87
CA VAL A 749 -11.75 -6.31 -14.30
C VAL A 749 -12.07 -7.61 -15.05
N PRO A 750 -13.27 -7.74 -15.63
CA PRO A 750 -13.64 -8.93 -16.39
C PRO A 750 -12.79 -9.09 -17.66
N SER A 751 -12.58 -10.34 -18.08
CA SER A 751 -11.58 -10.72 -19.09
C SER A 751 -11.74 -9.99 -20.44
N GLY A 752 -10.69 -9.31 -20.90
CA GLY A 752 -10.69 -8.59 -22.18
C GLY A 752 -9.31 -8.07 -22.59
N GLN A 753 -9.29 -7.07 -23.49
CA GLN A 753 -8.06 -6.40 -23.96
C GLN A 753 -7.96 -4.93 -23.51
N ASP A 754 -8.73 -4.55 -22.48
CA ASP A 754 -8.64 -3.24 -21.84
C ASP A 754 -7.46 -3.20 -20.84
N TYR A 755 -6.25 -3.30 -21.39
CA TYR A 755 -5.00 -3.36 -20.63
C TYR A 755 -4.77 -2.11 -19.78
N THR A 756 -5.30 -0.95 -20.17
CA THR A 756 -5.22 0.28 -19.38
C THR A 756 -6.07 0.18 -18.11
N THR A 757 -7.31 -0.29 -18.20
CA THR A 757 -8.13 -0.51 -16.99
C THR A 757 -7.58 -1.64 -16.12
N LEU A 758 -7.03 -2.70 -16.71
CA LEU A 758 -6.33 -3.77 -15.99
C LEU A 758 -5.14 -3.23 -15.16
N SER A 759 -4.28 -2.42 -15.76
CA SER A 759 -3.17 -1.75 -15.06
C SER A 759 -3.65 -0.80 -13.97
N ASN A 760 -4.67 0.03 -14.25
CA ASN A 760 -5.21 1.00 -13.30
C ASN A 760 -5.83 0.33 -12.06
N ALA A 761 -6.50 -0.81 -12.25
CA ALA A 761 -7.19 -1.54 -11.18
C ALA A 761 -6.26 -2.12 -10.11
N LEU A 762 -4.96 -2.23 -10.38
CA LEU A 762 -3.94 -2.62 -9.40
C LEU A 762 -3.63 -1.52 -8.39
N PHE A 763 -3.91 -0.25 -8.72
CA PHE A 763 -3.40 0.92 -8.00
C PHE A 763 -4.46 1.92 -7.55
N PHE A 764 -5.64 1.92 -8.16
CA PHE A 764 -6.66 2.95 -7.98
C PHE A 764 -8.01 2.34 -7.55
N PRO A 765 -8.88 3.11 -6.87
CA PRO A 765 -10.17 2.64 -6.38
C PRO A 765 -11.06 2.05 -7.48
N ARG A 766 -11.64 0.87 -7.23
CA ARG A 766 -12.42 0.12 -8.21
C ARG A 766 -13.62 0.92 -8.72
N SER A 767 -14.34 1.61 -7.84
CA SER A 767 -15.57 2.38 -8.12
C SER A 767 -15.45 3.49 -9.18
N ILE A 768 -14.23 3.94 -9.51
CA ILE A 768 -13.96 4.96 -10.51
C ILE A 768 -13.28 4.41 -11.79
N MET A 769 -13.04 3.10 -11.89
CA MET A 769 -12.30 2.48 -13.00
C MET A 769 -12.85 2.82 -14.39
N THR A 770 -14.16 2.73 -14.56
CA THR A 770 -14.83 3.05 -15.84
C THR A 770 -14.84 4.55 -16.17
N GLN A 771 -14.57 5.42 -15.20
CA GLN A 771 -14.63 6.87 -15.34
C GLN A 771 -13.26 7.51 -15.62
N ILE A 772 -12.16 6.86 -15.20
CA ILE A 772 -10.78 7.36 -15.42
C ILE A 772 -10.47 7.67 -16.91
N PRO A 773 -10.88 6.85 -17.90
CA PRO A 773 -10.57 7.14 -19.31
C PRO A 773 -11.21 8.42 -19.87
N THR A 774 -12.35 8.86 -19.30
CA THR A 774 -13.09 10.05 -19.75
C THR A 774 -12.92 11.25 -18.81
N ASN A 775 -12.64 11.01 -17.53
CA ASN A 775 -12.28 12.00 -16.53
C ASN A 775 -10.96 11.59 -15.84
N PRO A 776 -9.79 11.93 -16.41
CA PRO A 776 -8.50 11.52 -15.86
C PRO A 776 -8.16 12.19 -14.51
N ASN A 777 -8.96 13.18 -14.07
CA ASN A 777 -8.78 13.89 -12.80
C ASN A 777 -9.75 13.40 -11.69
N ILE A 778 -10.50 12.32 -11.92
CA ILE A 778 -11.43 11.80 -10.92
C ILE A 778 -10.71 11.24 -9.67
N GLU A 779 -11.23 11.60 -8.50
CA GLU A 779 -10.83 11.16 -7.16
C GLU A 779 -12.08 10.72 -6.38
N ILE A 780 -11.90 9.89 -5.36
CA ILE A 780 -12.94 9.47 -4.41
C ILE A 780 -12.62 9.96 -3.00
N SER A 781 -13.62 10.41 -2.23
CA SER A 781 -13.42 10.81 -0.83
C SER A 781 -13.70 9.67 0.14
N ALA A 782 -12.87 9.56 1.18
CA ALA A 782 -12.93 8.49 2.19
C ALA A 782 -14.28 8.33 2.92
N TYR A 783 -15.11 9.38 2.95
CA TYR A 783 -16.37 9.44 3.70
C TYR A 783 -17.63 9.69 2.85
N THR A 784 -17.52 9.87 1.53
CA THR A 784 -18.69 10.13 0.66
C THR A 784 -19.02 8.99 -0.30
N SER A 785 -18.17 7.97 -0.38
CA SER A 785 -18.39 6.76 -1.19
C SER A 785 -19.36 5.78 -0.51
N THR A 786 -19.67 4.69 -1.21
CA THR A 786 -20.22 3.44 -0.63
C THR A 786 -19.28 2.31 -0.99
N GLY A 787 -18.66 1.67 -0.01
CA GLY A 787 -17.69 0.58 -0.22
C GLY A 787 -18.36 -0.77 -0.49
N GLU A 788 -17.55 -1.81 -0.75
CA GLU A 788 -18.08 -3.16 -1.02
C GLU A 788 -18.69 -3.83 0.24
N ASN A 789 -18.33 -3.37 1.44
CA ASN A 789 -18.80 -3.91 2.72
C ASN A 789 -19.38 -2.81 3.63
N THR A 790 -20.70 -2.67 3.64
CA THR A 790 -21.44 -1.70 4.47
C THR A 790 -21.68 -2.17 5.91
N THR A 791 -21.27 -3.39 6.27
CA THR A 791 -21.41 -3.93 7.63
C THR A 791 -20.30 -3.49 8.60
N ILE A 792 -19.23 -2.87 8.09
CA ILE A 792 -18.18 -2.27 8.92
C ILE A 792 -18.69 -0.90 9.41
N ASN A 793 -19.15 -0.87 10.67
CA ASN A 793 -19.94 0.21 11.26
C ASN A 793 -19.09 1.43 11.69
N SER A 794 -18.20 1.89 10.79
CA SER A 794 -17.06 2.77 11.10
C SER A 794 -17.07 4.10 10.34
N GLY A 795 -18.02 4.32 9.43
CA GLY A 795 -18.11 5.55 8.62
C GLY A 795 -17.10 5.64 7.45
N TYR A 796 -16.17 4.70 7.31
CA TYR A 796 -15.23 4.60 6.19
C TYR A 796 -15.80 3.71 5.10
N ASN A 797 -15.91 4.22 3.87
CA ASN A 797 -16.60 3.55 2.77
C ASN A 797 -15.67 3.20 1.60
N LEU A 798 -14.39 2.89 1.87
CA LEU A 798 -13.41 2.47 0.85
C LEU A 798 -12.88 1.04 1.03
N TYR A 799 -13.45 0.28 1.99
CA TYR A 799 -13.14 -1.14 2.19
C TYR A 799 -13.50 -1.97 0.97
N GLY A 800 -12.56 -2.80 0.50
CA GLY A 800 -12.68 -3.53 -0.78
C GLY A 800 -12.68 -2.68 -2.05
N ASP A 801 -12.72 -1.34 -1.94
CA ASP A 801 -12.71 -0.44 -3.11
C ASP A 801 -11.29 -0.01 -3.47
N ILE A 802 -10.46 0.36 -2.48
CA ILE A 802 -9.02 0.56 -2.69
C ILE A 802 -8.34 -0.81 -2.80
N PRO A 803 -7.53 -1.06 -3.85
CA PRO A 803 -6.80 -2.31 -4.02
C PRO A 803 -5.61 -2.38 -3.05
N ASN A 804 -5.85 -2.80 -1.81
CA ASN A 804 -4.83 -2.99 -0.78
C ASN A 804 -5.05 -4.28 0.04
N ALA A 805 -3.99 -4.74 0.71
CA ALA A 805 -3.97 -5.92 1.55
C ALA A 805 -4.88 -5.76 2.78
N GLN A 806 -5.87 -6.65 2.94
CA GLN A 806 -6.87 -6.58 4.01
C GLN A 806 -7.54 -7.94 4.27
N SER A 807 -8.04 -8.17 5.49
CA SER A 807 -8.83 -9.38 5.86
C SER A 807 -8.08 -10.72 5.79
N SER A 808 -8.81 -11.82 6.02
CA SER A 808 -8.29 -13.19 6.08
C SER A 808 -8.19 -13.87 4.70
N THR A 809 -7.45 -14.98 4.61
CA THR A 809 -7.04 -15.67 3.38
C THR A 809 -8.03 -16.75 2.97
N ASP A 810 -8.67 -16.57 1.80
CA ASP A 810 -9.76 -17.41 1.28
C ASP A 810 -9.49 -17.84 -0.18
N TRP A 811 -8.70 -18.91 -0.34
CA TRP A 811 -8.38 -19.51 -1.64
C TRP A 811 -9.63 -19.98 -2.41
N ASN A 812 -10.72 -20.31 -1.72
CA ASN A 812 -11.96 -20.78 -2.33
C ASN A 812 -12.63 -19.65 -3.14
N SER A 813 -12.67 -18.43 -2.59
CA SER A 813 -13.13 -17.24 -3.32
C SER A 813 -12.26 -16.94 -4.54
N GLY A 814 -10.92 -16.99 -4.41
CA GLY A 814 -10.01 -16.77 -5.53
C GLY A 814 -10.26 -17.72 -6.71
N MET A 815 -10.40 -19.03 -6.43
CA MET A 815 -10.69 -20.02 -7.48
C MET A 815 -12.09 -19.87 -8.10
N CYS A 816 -13.11 -19.51 -7.31
CA CYS A 816 -14.45 -19.22 -7.87
C CYS A 816 -14.42 -18.00 -8.81
N MET A 817 -13.66 -16.96 -8.48
CA MET A 817 -13.52 -15.78 -9.35
C MET A 817 -12.65 -16.07 -10.58
N ALA A 818 -11.59 -16.87 -10.46
CA ALA A 818 -10.82 -17.35 -11.60
C ALA A 818 -11.69 -18.16 -12.58
N PHE A 819 -12.59 -19.01 -12.07
CA PHE A 819 -13.58 -19.71 -12.88
C PHE A 819 -14.52 -18.72 -13.59
N ASN A 820 -15.04 -17.71 -12.87
CA ASN A 820 -15.95 -16.71 -13.44
C ASN A 820 -15.30 -15.85 -14.53
N LEU A 821 -14.02 -15.47 -14.38
CA LEU A 821 -13.25 -14.74 -15.42
C LEU A 821 -13.19 -15.52 -16.74
N LEU A 822 -13.18 -16.85 -16.70
CA LEU A 822 -13.12 -17.72 -17.87
C LEU A 822 -14.51 -18.12 -18.41
N SER A 823 -15.59 -17.72 -17.72
CA SER A 823 -16.96 -18.06 -18.09
C SER A 823 -17.46 -17.19 -19.26
N PRO A 824 -18.17 -17.80 -20.24
CA PRO A 824 -18.91 -17.04 -21.26
C PRO A 824 -20.19 -16.39 -20.71
N ASN A 825 -20.58 -16.64 -19.46
CA ASN A 825 -21.82 -16.11 -18.90
C ASN A 825 -21.71 -14.62 -18.55
N PRO A 826 -22.58 -13.73 -19.08
CA PRO A 826 -22.51 -12.30 -18.78
C PRO A 826 -22.71 -12.00 -17.29
N THR A 827 -23.50 -12.78 -16.57
CA THR A 827 -23.69 -12.63 -15.12
C THR A 827 -22.42 -12.96 -14.32
N ALA A 828 -21.54 -13.82 -14.84
CA ALA A 828 -20.25 -14.11 -14.22
C ALA A 828 -19.27 -12.94 -14.37
N SER A 829 -19.35 -12.23 -15.50
CA SER A 829 -18.59 -11.01 -15.78
C SER A 829 -19.11 -9.77 -15.05
N GLN A 830 -20.29 -9.82 -14.42
CA GLN A 830 -20.85 -8.65 -13.75
C GLN A 830 -20.11 -8.33 -12.44
N ASP A 831 -19.71 -7.07 -12.35
CA ASP A 831 -19.19 -6.44 -11.15
C ASP A 831 -20.28 -5.47 -10.67
N GLY A 832 -20.67 -5.59 -9.40
CA GLY A 832 -21.79 -4.85 -8.80
C GLY A 832 -21.61 -3.33 -8.68
N VAL A 833 -20.50 -2.79 -9.20
CA VAL A 833 -20.10 -1.38 -9.14
C VAL A 833 -19.92 -0.81 -10.55
N ASN A 834 -19.00 -1.37 -11.37
CA ASN A 834 -18.67 -0.83 -12.70
C ASN A 834 -19.40 -1.52 -13.86
N TYR A 835 -19.61 -2.82 -13.75
CA TYR A 835 -20.01 -3.67 -14.87
C TYR A 835 -21.36 -4.33 -14.57
N THR A 836 -22.36 -3.48 -14.31
CA THR A 836 -23.65 -3.86 -13.71
C THR A 836 -24.71 -4.34 -14.70
N THR A 837 -24.49 -4.17 -16.00
CA THR A 837 -25.45 -4.51 -17.06
C THR A 837 -24.84 -5.43 -18.12
N ALA A 838 -25.68 -6.23 -18.78
CA ALA A 838 -25.26 -7.07 -19.92
C ALA A 838 -24.59 -6.26 -21.05
N ALA A 839 -24.98 -5.00 -21.24
CA ALA A 839 -24.34 -4.09 -22.19
C ALA A 839 -22.92 -3.68 -21.73
N SER A 840 -22.72 -3.37 -20.44
CA SER A 840 -21.41 -2.98 -19.89
C SER A 840 -20.38 -4.13 -19.85
N VAL A 841 -20.83 -5.39 -19.78
CA VAL A 841 -19.96 -6.58 -19.87
C VAL A 841 -19.85 -7.16 -21.28
N ALA A 842 -20.46 -6.52 -22.29
CA ALA A 842 -20.42 -7.02 -23.66
C ALA A 842 -18.96 -7.25 -24.07
N ASN A 843 -18.64 -8.51 -24.40
CA ASN A 843 -17.31 -8.96 -24.85
C ASN A 843 -16.21 -8.93 -23.79
N ARG A 844 -16.55 -8.72 -22.52
CA ARG A 844 -15.65 -8.91 -21.37
C ARG A 844 -15.88 -10.27 -20.71
N GLN A 845 -15.91 -11.33 -21.52
CA GLN A 845 -16.36 -12.68 -21.19
C GLN A 845 -15.38 -13.72 -21.72
N GLY A 846 -15.32 -14.89 -21.08
CA GLY A 846 -14.51 -16.02 -21.58
C GLY A 846 -15.02 -16.55 -22.92
N ARG A 847 -14.11 -16.76 -23.87
CA ARG A 847 -14.42 -17.20 -25.25
C ARG A 847 -14.43 -18.72 -25.35
N ARG A 848 -15.36 -19.30 -26.12
CA ARG A 848 -15.41 -20.76 -26.37
C ARG A 848 -14.39 -21.11 -27.46
N GLY A 849 -13.60 -22.16 -27.26
CA GLY A 849 -12.52 -22.53 -28.19
C GLY A 849 -11.18 -21.86 -27.92
N ALA A 850 -11.11 -20.88 -27.01
CA ALA A 850 -9.86 -20.27 -26.56
C ALA A 850 -9.13 -21.19 -25.57
N SER A 851 -7.80 -21.12 -25.56
CA SER A 851 -6.98 -21.78 -24.52
C SER A 851 -7.24 -21.11 -23.17
N LYS A 852 -7.17 -21.86 -22.08
CA LYS A 852 -7.54 -21.36 -20.74
C LYS A 852 -6.36 -21.47 -19.79
N ILE A 853 -5.94 -20.33 -19.24
CA ILE A 853 -4.85 -20.24 -18.27
C ILE A 853 -5.41 -19.55 -17.03
N VAL A 854 -5.28 -20.19 -15.88
CA VAL A 854 -5.41 -19.55 -14.58
C VAL A 854 -4.01 -19.41 -13.99
N VAL A 855 -3.74 -18.25 -13.40
CA VAL A 855 -2.62 -18.06 -12.48
C VAL A 855 -3.19 -17.65 -11.13
N PHE A 856 -2.93 -18.47 -10.12
CA PHE A 856 -3.32 -18.23 -8.73
C PHE A 856 -2.08 -17.90 -7.90
N GLU A 857 -2.04 -16.73 -7.31
CA GLU A 857 -0.93 -16.24 -6.50
C GLU A 857 -1.39 -16.05 -5.04
N THR A 858 -0.49 -16.29 -4.08
CA THR A 858 -0.74 -16.13 -2.63
C THR A 858 0.54 -16.09 -1.80
N ASP A 859 0.53 -15.34 -0.69
CA ASP A 859 1.57 -15.33 0.36
C ASP A 859 1.19 -16.13 1.62
N GLY A 860 0.03 -16.77 1.62
CA GLY A 860 -0.59 -17.28 2.83
C GLY A 860 -1.14 -18.69 2.70
N ILE A 861 -1.49 -19.27 3.85
CA ILE A 861 -2.23 -20.54 3.93
C ILE A 861 -3.69 -20.19 4.20
N PRO A 862 -4.69 -20.84 3.57
CA PRO A 862 -6.08 -20.42 3.73
C PRO A 862 -6.54 -20.68 5.16
N ASN A 863 -6.99 -19.61 5.82
CA ASN A 863 -7.52 -19.61 7.19
C ASN A 863 -9.01 -19.22 7.21
N PHE A 864 -9.62 -19.08 6.04
CA PHE A 864 -11.02 -18.77 5.83
C PHE A 864 -11.56 -19.48 4.59
N ILE A 865 -12.86 -19.78 4.55
CA ILE A 865 -13.52 -20.40 3.39
C ILE A 865 -14.84 -19.68 3.14
N GLY A 866 -14.95 -18.95 2.02
CA GLY A 866 -16.20 -18.33 1.58
C GLY A 866 -17.17 -19.33 0.94
N THR A 867 -18.47 -19.15 1.13
CA THR A 867 -19.50 -20.02 0.53
C THR A 867 -19.88 -19.54 -0.86
N TRP A 868 -19.69 -20.40 -1.87
CA TRP A 868 -20.03 -20.13 -3.27
C TRP A 868 -20.94 -21.22 -3.86
N ASN A 869 -21.95 -20.80 -4.60
CA ASN A 869 -22.96 -21.66 -5.20
C ASN A 869 -22.66 -21.88 -6.69
N TYR A 870 -22.29 -23.10 -7.09
CA TYR A 870 -22.12 -23.44 -8.50
C TYR A 870 -23.47 -23.40 -9.22
N LYS A 871 -23.57 -22.59 -10.27
CA LYS A 871 -24.73 -22.48 -11.15
C LYS A 871 -24.48 -23.32 -12.39
N SER A 872 -24.99 -24.56 -12.36
CA SER A 872 -24.91 -25.53 -13.45
C SER A 872 -25.76 -25.06 -14.64
N GLN A 873 -25.10 -24.54 -15.68
CA GLN A 873 -25.74 -23.99 -16.90
C GLN A 873 -24.98 -24.43 -18.17
N GLY A 874 -24.50 -25.68 -18.20
CA GLY A 874 -23.66 -26.16 -19.29
C GLY A 874 -22.38 -25.33 -19.41
N TYR A 875 -21.94 -24.99 -20.62
CA TYR A 875 -20.76 -24.16 -20.81
C TYR A 875 -20.91 -22.72 -20.26
N ASN A 876 -22.14 -22.27 -19.97
CA ASN A 876 -22.42 -20.99 -19.30
C ASN A 876 -22.40 -21.09 -17.77
N SER A 877 -21.88 -22.18 -17.20
CA SER A 877 -21.77 -22.31 -15.74
C SER A 877 -20.89 -21.23 -15.12
N TYR A 878 -21.19 -20.87 -13.87
CA TYR A 878 -20.45 -19.90 -13.07
C TYR A 878 -20.66 -20.14 -11.57
N TYR A 879 -19.87 -19.51 -10.71
CA TYR A 879 -20.08 -19.50 -9.26
C TYR A 879 -20.73 -18.19 -8.82
N ALA A 880 -21.87 -18.28 -8.15
CA ALA A 880 -22.49 -17.13 -7.49
C ALA A 880 -22.06 -17.08 -6.02
N PHE A 881 -21.63 -15.91 -5.52
CA PHE A 881 -21.33 -15.74 -4.10
C PHE A 881 -22.58 -16.04 -3.26
N GLY A 882 -22.40 -16.79 -2.17
CA GLY A 882 -23.45 -17.16 -1.23
C GLY A 882 -23.36 -16.33 0.04
N SER A 883 -22.28 -16.52 0.79
CA SER A 883 -22.04 -15.79 2.04
C SER A 883 -20.56 -15.80 2.42
N THR A 884 -20.18 -14.82 3.23
CA THR A 884 -18.96 -14.88 4.05
C THR A 884 -19.08 -16.12 4.95
N GLY A 885 -18.12 -17.04 4.87
CA GLY A 885 -18.16 -18.30 5.63
C GLY A 885 -17.55 -18.16 7.02
N SER A 886 -16.88 -19.22 7.50
CA SER A 886 -16.26 -19.26 8.83
C SER A 886 -14.73 -19.38 8.77
N GLY A 887 -14.07 -18.77 9.75
CA GLY A 887 -12.64 -18.94 9.98
C GLY A 887 -12.29 -20.39 10.35
N GLN A 888 -11.15 -20.88 9.87
CA GLN A 888 -10.68 -22.24 10.05
C GLN A 888 -9.35 -22.25 10.81
N ASN A 889 -9.29 -23.02 11.91
CA ASN A 889 -8.10 -23.10 12.77
C ASN A 889 -7.10 -24.19 12.32
N THR A 890 -7.31 -24.84 11.16
CA THR A 890 -6.51 -25.99 10.69
C THR A 890 -6.02 -25.79 9.24
N PRO A 891 -4.77 -25.33 9.04
CA PRO A 891 -4.28 -24.90 7.73
C PRO A 891 -4.23 -25.98 6.63
N SER A 892 -4.11 -27.27 6.98
CA SER A 892 -3.94 -28.37 6.01
C SER A 892 -5.22 -28.86 5.33
N LEU A 893 -6.41 -28.54 5.86
CA LEU A 893 -7.69 -28.97 5.28
C LEU A 893 -8.32 -27.92 4.35
N ALA A 894 -7.91 -26.65 4.48
CA ALA A 894 -8.58 -25.51 3.85
C ALA A 894 -8.29 -25.35 2.34
N ALA A 895 -7.33 -26.07 1.76
CA ALA A 895 -7.08 -26.09 0.31
C ALA A 895 -8.04 -27.02 -0.47
N ALA A 896 -8.67 -28.00 0.18
CA ALA A 896 -9.50 -29.01 -0.50
C ALA A 896 -10.73 -28.45 -1.27
N PRO A 897 -11.43 -27.41 -0.79
CA PRO A 897 -12.49 -26.75 -1.57
C PRO A 897 -11.96 -26.10 -2.85
N ALA A 898 -10.83 -25.38 -2.78
CA ALA A 898 -10.16 -24.79 -3.93
C ALA A 898 -9.75 -25.84 -4.97
N VAL A 899 -9.17 -26.97 -4.52
CA VAL A 899 -8.84 -28.12 -5.39
C VAL A 899 -10.10 -28.71 -6.07
N THR A 900 -11.26 -28.67 -5.42
CA THR A 900 -12.53 -29.13 -6.00
C THR A 900 -13.00 -28.19 -7.13
N ILE A 901 -12.88 -26.87 -6.95
CA ILE A 901 -13.15 -25.88 -8.01
C ILE A 901 -12.17 -26.04 -9.17
N VAL A 902 -10.88 -26.29 -8.90
CA VAL A 902 -9.87 -26.51 -9.94
C VAL A 902 -10.18 -27.76 -10.78
N LYS A 903 -10.58 -28.88 -10.14
CA LYS A 903 -11.07 -30.07 -10.85
C LYS A 903 -12.30 -29.75 -11.71
N GLN A 904 -13.20 -28.89 -11.23
CA GLN A 904 -14.34 -28.42 -12.01
C GLN A 904 -13.93 -27.52 -13.18
N LEU A 905 -12.90 -26.68 -13.01
CA LEU A 905 -12.37 -25.78 -14.02
C LEU A 905 -11.71 -26.55 -15.17
N VAL A 906 -10.88 -27.54 -14.85
CA VAL A 906 -10.19 -28.37 -15.86
C VAL A 906 -11.03 -29.53 -16.39
N ALA A 907 -12.27 -29.71 -15.92
CA ALA A 907 -13.20 -30.65 -16.53
C ALA A 907 -13.48 -30.29 -18.00
N GLN A 908 -13.89 -31.27 -18.80
CA GLN A 908 -14.24 -31.05 -20.20
C GLN A 908 -15.41 -30.05 -20.30
N VAL A 909 -15.36 -29.17 -21.31
CA VAL A 909 -16.45 -28.23 -21.59
C VAL A 909 -17.69 -28.97 -22.10
N SER A 910 -18.86 -28.58 -21.59
CA SER A 910 -20.15 -29.11 -22.02
C SER A 910 -20.51 -28.62 -23.43
N SER A 911 -21.21 -29.47 -24.19
CA SER A 911 -21.83 -29.09 -25.46
C SER A 911 -23.13 -28.30 -25.28
N SER A 912 -23.80 -28.42 -24.11
CA SER A 912 -25.03 -27.71 -23.76
C SER A 912 -24.74 -26.29 -23.25
N SER A 913 -25.62 -25.34 -23.54
CA SER A 913 -25.56 -23.95 -23.11
C SER A 913 -26.41 -23.62 -21.87
N SER A 914 -27.23 -24.57 -21.41
CA SER A 914 -28.33 -24.30 -20.48
C SER A 914 -28.49 -25.35 -19.37
N SER A 915 -27.78 -26.48 -19.46
CA SER A 915 -27.95 -27.60 -18.52
C SER A 915 -26.67 -28.42 -18.34
N GLY A 916 -26.49 -28.94 -17.13
CA GLY A 916 -25.39 -29.83 -16.78
C GLY A 916 -24.11 -29.11 -16.36
N THR A 917 -23.23 -29.87 -15.72
CA THR A 917 -21.93 -29.40 -15.19
C THR A 917 -20.90 -29.29 -16.32
N SER A 918 -20.04 -28.28 -16.26
CA SER A 918 -19.02 -27.98 -17.27
C SER A 918 -17.75 -27.42 -16.64
N GLY A 919 -16.60 -27.84 -17.13
CA GLY A 919 -15.36 -27.06 -17.03
C GLY A 919 -15.08 -26.30 -18.31
N TYR A 920 -13.81 -25.98 -18.55
CA TYR A 920 -13.36 -25.22 -19.72
C TYR A 920 -12.26 -25.92 -20.54
N SER A 921 -11.90 -27.17 -20.22
CA SER A 921 -10.93 -27.93 -21.02
C SER A 921 -11.51 -28.40 -22.35
N LEU A 922 -10.69 -28.31 -23.40
CA LEU A 922 -10.94 -28.91 -24.72
C LEU A 922 -10.00 -30.09 -24.94
N PRO A 923 -10.39 -31.14 -25.70
CA PRO A 923 -9.55 -32.32 -25.92
C PRO A 923 -8.16 -32.02 -26.52
N ASN A 924 -8.06 -30.99 -27.36
CA ASN A 924 -6.83 -30.52 -27.99
C ASN A 924 -6.16 -29.33 -27.27
N THR A 925 -6.84 -28.74 -26.28
CA THR A 925 -6.41 -27.54 -25.55
C THR A 925 -6.97 -27.59 -24.12
N PRO A 926 -6.36 -28.39 -23.22
CA PRO A 926 -6.82 -28.48 -21.84
C PRO A 926 -6.62 -27.14 -21.11
N ALA A 927 -7.52 -26.85 -20.17
CA ALA A 927 -7.35 -25.72 -19.25
C ALA A 927 -6.22 -26.03 -18.25
N ARG A 928 -5.46 -25.01 -17.88
CA ARG A 928 -4.29 -25.12 -16.99
C ARG A 928 -4.41 -24.15 -15.82
N VAL A 929 -4.06 -24.62 -14.61
CA VAL A 929 -4.03 -23.79 -13.40
C VAL A 929 -2.63 -23.82 -12.81
N TYR A 930 -1.89 -22.73 -13.02
CA TYR A 930 -0.58 -22.51 -12.42
C TYR A 930 -0.75 -21.85 -11.05
N THR A 931 0.15 -22.14 -10.12
CA THR A 931 0.25 -21.40 -8.85
C THR A 931 1.57 -20.65 -8.74
N ILE A 932 1.55 -19.56 -7.98
CA ILE A 932 2.72 -18.79 -7.56
C ILE A 932 2.70 -18.74 -6.03
N GLY A 933 3.75 -19.26 -5.38
CA GLY A 933 3.99 -19.05 -3.96
C GLY A 933 4.85 -17.81 -3.79
N TYR A 934 4.33 -16.80 -3.12
CA TYR A 934 4.89 -15.45 -3.14
C TYR A 934 5.23 -14.94 -1.73
N GLY A 935 6.34 -14.21 -1.57
CA GLY A 935 6.63 -13.51 -0.33
C GLY A 935 7.23 -14.33 0.83
N ASP A 936 7.15 -13.77 2.04
CA ASP A 936 8.03 -14.14 3.16
C ASP A 936 7.83 -15.59 3.66
N ILE A 937 6.59 -16.12 3.63
CA ILE A 937 6.28 -17.46 4.15
C ILE A 937 7.02 -18.58 3.42
N PHE A 938 7.38 -18.36 2.15
CA PHE A 938 8.11 -19.32 1.32
C PHE A 938 9.62 -19.15 1.41
N SER A 939 10.11 -18.07 2.04
CA SER A 939 11.54 -17.80 2.21
C SER A 939 12.17 -18.51 3.41
N ASP A 940 11.37 -18.87 4.41
CA ASP A 940 11.80 -19.50 5.65
C ASP A 940 11.62 -21.02 5.60
N THR A 941 12.73 -21.77 5.69
CA THR A 941 12.76 -23.23 5.66
C THR A 941 12.57 -23.89 7.04
N VAL A 942 12.48 -23.10 8.12
CA VAL A 942 12.44 -23.59 9.51
C VAL A 942 11.00 -23.77 10.02
N ASN A 943 9.99 -23.26 9.30
CA ASN A 943 8.60 -23.22 9.73
C ASN A 943 7.68 -24.23 9.01
N ASN A 944 6.89 -25.00 9.77
CA ASN A 944 5.87 -25.95 9.27
C ASN A 944 4.82 -25.31 8.33
N ALA A 945 4.69 -23.98 8.39
CA ALA A 945 3.81 -23.19 7.54
C ALA A 945 4.19 -23.28 6.05
N ASN A 946 5.49 -23.18 5.73
CA ASN A 946 6.02 -23.24 4.36
C ASN A 946 5.63 -24.56 3.68
N THR A 947 5.93 -25.69 4.33
CA THR A 947 5.56 -27.04 3.87
C THR A 947 4.06 -27.19 3.61
N THR A 948 3.22 -26.59 4.45
CA THR A 948 1.76 -26.65 4.29
C THR A 948 1.29 -25.82 3.10
N ALA A 949 1.83 -24.60 2.94
CA ALA A 949 1.54 -23.71 1.82
C ALA A 949 1.93 -24.38 0.48
N LEU A 950 3.19 -24.83 0.36
CA LEU A 950 3.70 -25.48 -0.86
C LEU A 950 2.92 -26.76 -1.21
N SER A 951 2.55 -27.58 -0.23
CA SER A 951 1.73 -28.79 -0.45
C SER A 951 0.32 -28.45 -0.97
N GLY A 952 -0.31 -27.38 -0.44
CA GLY A 952 -1.58 -26.87 -0.94
C GLY A 952 -1.49 -26.35 -2.38
N LEU A 953 -0.44 -25.57 -2.70
CA LEU A 953 -0.19 -25.04 -4.04
C LEU A 953 0.11 -26.15 -5.06
N LEU A 954 0.88 -27.17 -4.66
CA LEU A 954 1.15 -28.35 -5.47
C LEU A 954 -0.14 -29.15 -5.76
N SER A 955 -0.99 -29.34 -4.74
CA SER A 955 -2.28 -30.02 -4.89
C SER A 955 -3.19 -29.32 -5.90
N ILE A 956 -3.14 -27.98 -5.95
CA ILE A 956 -3.81 -27.17 -6.97
C ILE A 956 -3.20 -27.41 -8.37
N GLN A 957 -1.88 -27.39 -8.53
CA GLN A 957 -1.23 -27.62 -9.83
C GLN A 957 -1.42 -29.04 -10.38
N GLN A 958 -1.43 -30.04 -9.50
CA GLN A 958 -1.73 -31.43 -9.86
C GLN A 958 -3.18 -31.61 -10.33
N ALA A 959 -4.14 -30.97 -9.63
CA ALA A 959 -5.52 -30.88 -10.12
C ALA A 959 -5.66 -29.99 -11.37
N GLY A 960 -4.73 -29.05 -11.57
CA GLY A 960 -4.69 -28.04 -12.62
C GLY A 960 -3.98 -28.46 -13.91
N ASN A 961 -3.49 -29.70 -14.01
CA ASN A 961 -2.69 -30.22 -15.13
C ASN A 961 -1.38 -29.43 -15.41
N THR A 962 -0.74 -28.83 -14.39
CA THR A 962 0.56 -28.15 -14.53
C THR A 962 1.70 -28.81 -13.74
N SER A 963 1.38 -29.69 -12.80
CA SER A 963 2.33 -30.61 -12.14
C SER A 963 1.90 -32.06 -12.37
N ALA A 964 2.88 -32.98 -12.40
CA ALA A 964 2.61 -34.40 -12.40
C ALA A 964 2.17 -34.87 -11.00
N ALA A 965 1.38 -35.95 -10.94
CA ALA A 965 0.98 -36.58 -9.68
C ALA A 965 2.16 -37.16 -8.86
N THR A 966 3.34 -37.29 -9.48
CA THR A 966 4.59 -37.70 -8.85
C THR A 966 5.44 -36.54 -8.33
N ASP A 967 5.11 -35.30 -8.68
CA ASP A 967 5.87 -34.12 -8.24
C ASP A 967 5.66 -33.92 -6.74
N THR A 968 6.73 -33.51 -6.05
CA THR A 968 6.75 -33.29 -4.59
C THR A 968 6.85 -31.81 -4.20
N THR A 969 7.02 -30.92 -5.17
CA THR A 969 7.06 -29.47 -5.00
C THR A 969 6.66 -28.78 -6.31
N ILE A 970 6.24 -27.52 -6.23
CA ILE A 970 6.03 -26.68 -7.42
C ILE A 970 7.38 -26.22 -8.02
N PRO A 971 7.45 -25.96 -9.33
CA PRO A 971 8.64 -25.41 -9.98
C PRO A 971 9.26 -24.19 -9.26
N THR A 972 10.57 -24.17 -9.11
CA THR A 972 11.29 -23.13 -8.34
C THR A 972 11.09 -21.71 -8.87
N TYR A 973 10.87 -21.53 -10.17
CA TYR A 973 10.57 -20.21 -10.77
C TYR A 973 9.16 -19.69 -10.46
N GLN A 974 8.35 -20.46 -9.74
CA GLN A 974 7.03 -20.08 -9.22
C GLN A 974 7.06 -19.83 -7.70
N ILE A 975 8.23 -19.97 -7.06
CA ILE A 975 8.47 -19.63 -5.66
C ILE A 975 9.21 -18.29 -5.65
N ILE A 976 8.49 -17.22 -5.36
CA ILE A 976 8.94 -15.83 -5.55
C ILE A 976 9.32 -15.24 -4.19
N THR A 977 10.60 -15.37 -3.86
CA THR A 977 11.20 -14.90 -2.61
C THR A 977 12.43 -14.01 -2.90
N GLY A 978 13.14 -13.60 -1.86
CA GLY A 978 14.32 -12.71 -1.94
C GLY A 978 13.99 -11.28 -1.51
N ASP A 979 14.82 -10.31 -1.91
CA ASP A 979 14.57 -8.89 -1.64
C ASP A 979 13.51 -8.28 -2.57
N TYR A 980 13.18 -7.01 -2.35
CA TYR A 980 12.17 -6.27 -3.12
C TYR A 980 12.37 -6.33 -4.64
N ASN A 981 13.57 -5.99 -5.13
CA ASN A 981 13.86 -5.97 -6.57
C ASN A 981 13.94 -7.39 -7.13
N THR A 982 14.46 -8.32 -6.33
CA THR A 982 14.53 -9.75 -6.65
C THR A 982 13.13 -10.35 -6.82
N ARG A 983 12.16 -10.01 -5.96
CA ARG A 983 10.76 -10.45 -6.10
C ARG A 983 10.11 -9.94 -7.37
N ILE A 984 10.29 -8.66 -7.73
CA ILE A 984 9.76 -8.10 -8.99
C ILE A 984 10.34 -8.85 -10.19
N SER A 985 11.68 -9.00 -10.23
CA SER A 985 12.38 -9.68 -11.32
C SER A 985 12.00 -11.16 -11.44
N ASN A 986 11.94 -11.88 -10.31
CA ASN A 986 11.53 -13.28 -10.28
C ASN A 986 10.06 -13.45 -10.68
N LEU A 987 9.15 -12.57 -10.23
CA LEU A 987 7.74 -12.59 -10.60
C LEU A 987 7.56 -12.35 -12.10
N GLN A 988 8.25 -11.35 -12.66
CA GLN A 988 8.29 -11.09 -14.11
C GLN A 988 8.80 -12.31 -14.88
N ASN A 989 9.91 -12.93 -14.43
CA ASN A 989 10.51 -14.11 -15.07
C ASN A 989 9.57 -15.32 -15.02
N GLY A 990 8.99 -15.61 -13.85
CA GLY A 990 8.10 -16.73 -13.63
C GLY A 990 6.80 -16.62 -14.42
N LEU A 991 6.17 -15.45 -14.41
CA LEU A 991 4.96 -15.19 -15.19
C LEU A 991 5.24 -15.16 -16.70
N SER A 992 6.34 -14.54 -17.16
CA SER A 992 6.69 -14.56 -18.58
C SER A 992 6.94 -15.99 -19.09
N ARG A 993 7.57 -16.88 -18.30
CA ARG A 993 7.67 -18.32 -18.63
C ARG A 993 6.31 -18.99 -18.76
N ILE A 994 5.37 -18.70 -17.85
CA ILE A 994 4.01 -19.26 -17.92
C ILE A 994 3.32 -18.81 -19.20
N PHE A 995 3.36 -17.52 -19.54
CA PHE A 995 2.70 -16.99 -20.75
C PHE A 995 3.43 -17.32 -22.06
N GLN A 996 4.73 -17.58 -22.03
CA GLN A 996 5.47 -18.12 -23.19
C GLN A 996 5.28 -19.64 -23.37
N SER A 997 4.69 -20.35 -22.41
CA SER A 997 4.51 -21.80 -22.49
C SER A 997 3.38 -22.25 -23.44
N GLY A 998 3.70 -22.36 -24.73
CA GLY A 998 2.81 -22.96 -25.73
C GLY A 998 3.03 -22.48 -27.17
N VAL A 999 2.24 -23.03 -28.09
CA VAL A 999 2.26 -22.64 -29.51
C VAL A 999 1.39 -21.40 -29.69
N GLN A 1000 2.02 -20.23 -29.77
CA GLN A 1000 1.36 -18.93 -29.86
C GLN A 1000 0.67 -18.67 -31.21
N VAL A 1001 1.23 -19.20 -32.31
CA VAL A 1001 0.72 -19.02 -33.68
C VAL A 1001 0.47 -20.39 -34.30
N THR A 1002 -0.67 -20.57 -34.97
CA THR A 1002 -1.05 -21.83 -35.63
C THR A 1002 -1.52 -21.58 -37.05
N LEU A 1003 -1.32 -22.56 -37.93
CA LEU A 1003 -2.07 -22.65 -39.19
C LEU A 1003 -3.52 -23.08 -38.90
N ILE A 1004 -4.45 -22.65 -39.74
CA ILE A 1004 -5.90 -22.97 -39.64
C ILE A 1004 -6.53 -23.38 -40.99
N GLN A 1005 -5.72 -23.58 -42.03
CA GLN A 1005 -6.16 -23.89 -43.40
C GLN A 1005 -5.41 -25.12 -43.94
#